data_AF-A0A1L8RHC3-F1
#
_entry.id   AF-A0A1L8RHC3-F1
#
_cell.length_a   1.000
_cell.length_b   1.000
_cell.length_c   1.000
_cell.angle_alpha   90.00
_cell.angle_beta   90.00
_cell.angle_gamma   90.00
#
_symmetry.space_group_name_H-M   'P 1'
#
loop_
_entity.id
_entity.type
_entity.pdbx_description
1 polymer ?
#
loop_
_entity_poly.entity_id
_entity_poly.type
_entity_poly.pdbx_seq_one_letter_code
_entity_poly.pdbx_strand_id
1 'polypeptide(L)'
;MVALGCVAFLAGVGLFWFYAKDAPKISDKELESPASAQLYFADNSLMMDLGTETRVVVEPSEVPQQLEDAIVSVEDRRFYKHIGVDPIRIIGSALSNFTSGGLQGGSTLTQQLIKLSYFSTKEEDQTLKRKAQEAWMAIQLEKEKSKQEILTYYINKVYMANGYYGMETASEHYFGKKLSELDLPQTALLAGMPQAPNSYDPYAYPDQAKERRDIVLLTMKENDKISEDEYKKAVATPITDGLKKQSNSASDDRIYDNPVKEVIAEVQAAGHDPYTEGLKIYTTIDKDAQNHLYDVVNSDKYVNYPDDDLQIASTIVDVDTGAVVAQIGGRKIPEDVRFGQNLATNTLRDVGSTMKPMADYGPAFEYLHLSTAYRLDDAPFKYPDGTPLYNWDRQYYGNMTLRTALELSRNIPAAKLLEEVGLDDSAKFMKGLGIEFPTMQYSNAISSRYTGGDSDKKYGVSTERLAGAYSAFANGGTYHKPYYVKKIVFQDDTEQSFESKGERAMTDVTAYMITDILKGVITSGTGNNAAIDGLIQAGKTGTSDYGEDQEVDGEGVPDVSFVGYTRHYSVAVWAGYNKESRPITEAYQQIASDVYREAMTEMASKVSNDDWEMPNGVTRIGGELYQDGYNQIPQSSVSTPPSSTTESTTESTESTESSEESSESSSSTEESKEPESSTPPSSSSEPEPSSSSAPPESSTTPPSSSQPTEETQQSSAA
;
A
#
# COMPACT_ATOMS: atom_id res chain seq x y z
N MET A 1 39.25 -27.01 43.72
CA MET A 1 39.18 -26.56 42.31
C MET A 1 38.93 -27.70 41.34
N VAL A 2 39.88 -28.61 41.06
CA VAL A 2 39.73 -29.71 40.06
C VAL A 2 38.37 -30.44 40.14
N ALA A 3 38.00 -30.97 41.31
CA ALA A 3 36.72 -31.67 41.50
C ALA A 3 35.48 -30.80 41.20
N LEU A 4 35.54 -29.48 41.48
CA LEU A 4 34.46 -28.54 41.15
C LEU A 4 34.33 -28.38 39.62
N GLY A 5 35.47 -28.31 38.91
CA GLY A 5 35.50 -28.27 37.45
C GLY A 5 34.94 -29.55 36.82
N CYS A 6 35.26 -30.73 37.38
CA CYS A 6 34.69 -32.00 36.95
C CYS A 6 33.16 -32.04 37.15
N VAL A 7 32.65 -31.56 38.29
CA VAL A 7 31.19 -31.49 38.54
C VAL A 7 30.50 -30.51 37.58
N ALA A 8 31.08 -29.33 37.35
CA ALA A 8 30.55 -28.35 36.41
C ALA A 8 30.54 -28.88 34.96
N PHE A 9 31.60 -29.58 34.54
CA PHE A 9 31.68 -30.22 33.22
C PHE A 9 30.60 -31.32 33.07
N LEU A 10 30.45 -32.20 34.06
CA LEU A 10 29.43 -33.26 34.03
C LEU A 10 28.01 -32.68 34.04
N ALA A 11 27.77 -31.60 34.77
CA ALA A 11 26.49 -30.88 34.73
C ALA A 11 26.21 -30.26 33.35
N GLY A 12 27.22 -29.65 32.71
CA GLY A 12 27.12 -29.13 31.35
C GLY A 12 26.84 -30.21 30.30
N VAL A 13 27.52 -31.37 30.39
CA VAL A 13 27.25 -32.53 29.53
C VAL A 13 25.84 -33.08 29.75
N GLY A 14 25.39 -33.17 31.01
CA GLY A 14 24.01 -33.57 31.33
C GLY A 14 22.96 -32.62 30.77
N LEU A 15 23.18 -31.31 30.89
CA LEU A 15 22.30 -30.26 30.36
C LEU A 15 22.26 -30.27 28.82
N PHE A 16 23.41 -30.48 28.17
CA PHE A 16 23.48 -30.65 26.72
C PHE A 16 22.61 -31.84 26.25
N TRP A 17 22.78 -33.02 26.85
CA TRP A 17 21.99 -34.21 26.50
C TRP A 17 20.49 -34.05 26.82
N PHE A 18 20.16 -33.33 27.90
CA PHE A 18 18.77 -33.04 28.28
C PHE A 18 18.04 -32.19 27.23
N TYR A 19 18.73 -31.31 26.51
CA TYR A 19 18.16 -30.53 25.41
C TYR A 19 18.29 -31.22 24.04
N ALA A 20 19.42 -31.87 23.76
CA ALA A 20 19.69 -32.53 22.49
C ALA A 20 18.72 -33.70 22.18
N LYS A 21 18.18 -34.37 23.22
CA LYS A 21 17.18 -35.45 23.05
C LYS A 21 15.86 -35.02 22.40
N ASP A 22 15.54 -33.72 22.47
CA ASP A 22 14.30 -33.14 21.92
C ASP A 22 14.58 -32.34 20.63
N ALA A 23 15.69 -32.61 19.94
CA ALA A 23 16.01 -31.98 18.67
C ALA A 23 15.08 -32.49 17.52
N PRO A 24 14.72 -31.62 16.55
CA PRO A 24 14.06 -32.05 15.32
C PRO A 24 14.84 -33.15 14.58
N LYS A 25 14.13 -33.94 13.77
CA LYS A 25 14.76 -34.89 12.84
C LYS A 25 15.21 -34.16 11.58
N ILE A 26 16.39 -34.51 11.11
CA ILE A 26 16.92 -34.03 9.83
C ILE A 26 16.14 -34.69 8.69
N SER A 27 15.84 -33.93 7.64
CA SER A 27 15.40 -34.45 6.35
C SER A 27 15.96 -33.56 5.23
N ASP A 28 16.20 -34.16 4.06
CA ASP A 28 16.76 -33.44 2.91
C ASP A 28 15.83 -32.32 2.43
N LYS A 29 14.50 -32.52 2.54
CA LYS A 29 13.49 -31.48 2.25
C LYS A 29 13.80 -30.16 2.97
N GLU A 30 14.00 -30.17 4.30
CA GLU A 30 14.22 -28.92 5.03
C GLU A 30 15.63 -28.33 4.82
N LEU A 31 16.59 -29.13 4.34
CA LEU A 31 17.90 -28.63 3.89
C LEU A 31 17.82 -27.96 2.51
N GLU A 32 16.92 -28.45 1.64
CA GLU A 32 16.74 -28.02 0.25
C GLU A 32 15.74 -26.85 0.12
N SER A 33 14.66 -26.86 0.90
CA SER A 33 13.66 -25.78 0.97
C SER A 33 14.33 -24.44 1.30
N PRO A 34 14.02 -23.35 0.56
CA PRO A 34 14.58 -22.03 0.83
C PRO A 34 14.17 -21.50 2.21
N ALA A 35 14.87 -20.47 2.70
CA ALA A 35 14.51 -19.75 3.93
C ALA A 35 13.50 -18.61 3.70
N SER A 36 12.95 -18.52 2.48
CA SER A 36 11.90 -17.58 2.08
C SER A 36 10.57 -17.87 2.75
N ALA A 37 9.74 -16.85 2.89
CA ALA A 37 8.35 -17.04 3.20
C ALA A 37 7.53 -17.52 1.99
N GLN A 38 6.57 -18.40 2.26
CA GLN A 38 5.51 -18.80 1.34
C GLN A 38 4.25 -17.99 1.67
N LEU A 39 3.75 -17.21 0.71
CA LEU A 39 2.56 -16.39 0.85
C LEU A 39 1.35 -17.16 0.30
N TYR A 40 0.22 -17.07 1.00
CA TYR A 40 -1.04 -17.71 0.62
C TYR A 40 -2.17 -16.67 0.55
N PHE A 41 -3.08 -16.86 -0.40
CA PHE A 41 -4.33 -16.10 -0.50
C PHE A 41 -5.28 -16.43 0.67
N ALA A 42 -6.37 -15.67 0.81
CA ALA A 42 -7.40 -15.89 1.83
C ALA A 42 -8.06 -17.28 1.78
N ASP A 43 -8.08 -17.94 0.60
CA ASP A 43 -8.56 -19.31 0.39
C ASP A 43 -7.56 -20.40 0.81
N ASN A 44 -6.35 -20.00 1.25
CA ASN A 44 -5.19 -20.85 1.56
C ASN A 44 -4.48 -21.48 0.34
N SER A 45 -4.80 -21.07 -0.89
CA SER A 45 -3.98 -21.41 -2.06
C SER A 45 -2.67 -20.62 -2.07
N LEU A 46 -1.61 -21.19 -2.65
CA LEU A 46 -0.31 -20.52 -2.74
C LEU A 46 -0.40 -19.30 -3.67
N MET A 47 0.06 -18.15 -3.18
CA MET A 47 0.20 -16.92 -3.93
C MET A 47 1.59 -16.84 -4.57
N MET A 48 2.64 -16.94 -3.75
CA MET A 48 4.03 -16.78 -4.16
C MET A 48 4.95 -17.44 -3.14
N ASP A 49 6.13 -17.91 -3.55
CA ASP A 49 7.24 -18.22 -2.65
C ASP A 49 8.36 -17.20 -2.90
N LEU A 50 8.69 -16.39 -1.90
CA LEU A 50 9.58 -15.22 -2.03
C LEU A 50 11.03 -15.59 -2.41
N GLY A 51 11.38 -16.88 -2.51
CA GLY A 51 12.72 -17.36 -2.83
C GLY A 51 12.78 -18.50 -3.84
N THR A 52 11.68 -18.75 -4.56
CA THR A 52 11.62 -19.81 -5.59
C THR A 52 11.53 -19.28 -7.02
N GLU A 53 10.92 -18.10 -7.26
CA GLU A 53 10.77 -17.47 -8.58
C GLU A 53 12.08 -17.26 -9.37
N THR A 54 13.25 -17.21 -8.69
CA THR A 54 14.55 -16.90 -9.32
C THR A 54 15.65 -17.93 -9.06
N ARG A 55 15.40 -18.98 -8.28
CA ARG A 55 16.48 -19.78 -7.67
C ARG A 55 17.14 -20.78 -8.62
N VAL A 56 18.43 -20.56 -8.92
CA VAL A 56 19.29 -21.55 -9.58
C VAL A 56 19.93 -22.45 -8.52
N VAL A 57 19.75 -23.76 -8.66
CA VAL A 57 20.30 -24.79 -7.75
C VAL A 57 21.61 -25.32 -8.33
N VAL A 58 22.67 -25.34 -7.52
CA VAL A 58 24.03 -25.79 -7.87
C VAL A 58 24.25 -27.22 -7.38
N GLU A 59 24.79 -28.10 -8.22
CA GLU A 59 25.23 -29.45 -7.81
C GLU A 59 26.62 -29.43 -7.14
N PRO A 60 26.97 -30.39 -6.26
CA PRO A 60 28.25 -30.38 -5.54
C PRO A 60 29.51 -30.41 -6.42
N SER A 61 29.38 -30.79 -7.69
CA SER A 61 30.44 -30.76 -8.70
C SER A 61 30.61 -29.42 -9.43
N GLU A 62 29.67 -28.49 -9.26
CA GLU A 62 29.64 -27.19 -9.94
C GLU A 62 30.15 -26.06 -9.04
N VAL A 63 30.20 -26.29 -7.72
CA VAL A 63 30.80 -25.38 -6.72
C VAL A 63 32.28 -25.11 -7.04
N PRO A 64 32.70 -23.87 -7.34
CA PRO A 64 34.10 -23.58 -7.65
C PRO A 64 34.98 -23.58 -6.39
N GLN A 65 36.20 -24.12 -6.51
CA GLN A 65 37.18 -24.14 -5.40
C GLN A 65 37.48 -22.74 -4.84
N GLN A 66 37.46 -21.69 -5.66
CA GLN A 66 37.67 -20.30 -5.22
C GLN A 66 36.55 -19.82 -4.27
N LEU A 67 35.31 -20.26 -4.50
CA LEU A 67 34.15 -19.94 -3.66
C LEU A 67 34.16 -20.76 -2.37
N GLU A 68 34.42 -22.07 -2.47
CA GLU A 68 34.66 -22.93 -1.31
C GLU A 68 35.74 -22.34 -0.40
N ASP A 69 36.88 -21.95 -0.98
CA ASP A 69 38.00 -21.37 -0.26
C ASP A 69 37.66 -20.01 0.38
N ALA A 70 36.80 -19.21 -0.24
CA ALA A 70 36.33 -17.94 0.32
C ALA A 70 35.39 -18.16 1.53
N ILE A 71 34.35 -18.96 1.36
CA ILE A 71 33.35 -19.27 2.41
C ILE A 71 34.03 -19.95 3.61
N VAL A 72 34.84 -20.97 3.34
CA VAL A 72 35.57 -21.72 4.37
C VAL A 72 36.60 -20.81 5.06
N SER A 73 37.24 -19.86 4.37
CA SER A 73 38.17 -18.93 5.02
C SER A 73 37.52 -18.00 6.04
N VAL A 74 36.36 -17.44 5.71
CA VAL A 74 35.70 -16.42 6.55
C VAL A 74 34.78 -17.01 7.63
N GLU A 75 34.01 -18.05 7.32
CA GLU A 75 33.02 -18.62 8.26
C GLU A 75 33.58 -19.77 9.11
N ASP A 76 34.39 -20.67 8.52
CA ASP A 76 34.85 -21.88 9.22
C ASP A 76 36.18 -22.43 8.69
N ARG A 77 37.29 -21.74 8.98
CA ARG A 77 38.67 -22.10 8.54
C ARG A 77 39.15 -23.51 8.96
N ARG A 78 38.34 -24.25 9.73
CA ARG A 78 38.60 -25.64 10.14
C ARG A 78 37.49 -26.61 9.75
N PHE A 79 36.60 -26.24 8.82
CA PHE A 79 35.48 -27.05 8.33
C PHE A 79 35.88 -28.51 8.04
N TYR A 80 36.90 -28.75 7.21
CA TYR A 80 37.41 -30.09 6.89
C TYR A 80 38.23 -30.78 8.01
N LYS A 81 38.30 -30.20 9.21
CA LYS A 81 39.14 -30.64 10.35
C LYS A 81 38.35 -30.82 11.66
N HIS A 82 37.02 -30.83 11.60
CA HIS A 82 36.10 -31.06 12.74
C HIS A 82 34.84 -31.84 12.31
N ILE A 83 34.04 -32.29 13.29
CA ILE A 83 32.76 -32.97 13.04
C ILE A 83 31.59 -32.22 13.72
N GLY A 84 30.76 -31.55 12.91
CA GLY A 84 29.57 -30.79 13.28
C GLY A 84 29.83 -29.51 14.07
N VAL A 85 30.75 -29.56 15.04
CA VAL A 85 31.16 -28.48 15.93
C VAL A 85 32.68 -28.40 16.01
N ASP A 86 33.25 -27.20 16.23
CA ASP A 86 34.67 -27.04 16.52
C ASP A 86 34.92 -26.67 18.00
N PRO A 87 35.36 -27.63 18.85
CA PRO A 87 35.75 -27.34 20.23
C PRO A 87 36.86 -26.29 20.35
N ILE A 88 37.79 -26.18 19.38
CA ILE A 88 38.88 -25.21 19.44
C ILE A 88 38.36 -23.79 19.17
N ARG A 89 37.50 -23.60 18.16
CA ARG A 89 36.86 -22.29 17.95
C ARG A 89 35.91 -21.94 19.11
N ILE A 90 35.13 -22.89 19.64
CA ILE A 90 34.25 -22.66 20.80
C ILE A 90 35.07 -22.16 22.01
N ILE A 91 36.14 -22.86 22.38
CA ILE A 91 37.04 -22.44 23.48
C ILE A 91 37.72 -21.10 23.15
N GLY A 92 38.16 -20.90 21.91
CA GLY A 92 38.75 -19.64 21.44
C GLY A 92 37.80 -18.45 21.62
N SER A 93 36.55 -18.57 21.14
CA SER A 93 35.51 -17.55 21.29
C SER A 93 35.13 -17.29 22.75
N ALA A 94 35.06 -18.34 23.58
CA ALA A 94 34.78 -18.17 25.01
C ALA A 94 35.89 -17.40 25.74
N LEU A 95 37.15 -17.56 25.31
CA LEU A 95 38.28 -16.80 25.84
C LEU A 95 38.32 -15.36 25.30
N SER A 96 38.15 -15.15 23.99
CA SER A 96 38.18 -13.80 23.41
C SER A 96 37.03 -12.93 23.91
N ASN A 97 35.82 -13.47 24.04
CA ASN A 97 34.66 -12.74 24.57
C ASN A 97 34.85 -12.34 26.05
N PHE A 98 35.68 -13.09 26.81
CA PHE A 98 36.04 -12.75 28.19
C PHE A 98 37.18 -11.71 28.29
N THR A 99 38.10 -11.66 27.33
CA THR A 99 39.25 -10.73 27.36
C THR A 99 39.06 -9.44 26.59
N SER A 100 38.20 -9.43 25.58
CA SER A 100 38.25 -8.45 24.49
C SER A 100 36.95 -7.68 24.24
N GLY A 101 35.86 -8.01 24.95
CA GLY A 101 34.57 -7.29 24.91
C GLY A 101 33.73 -7.48 23.64
N GLY A 102 34.35 -7.74 22.48
CA GLY A 102 33.67 -8.10 21.24
C GLY A 102 33.18 -9.55 21.23
N LEU A 103 32.01 -9.80 20.63
CA LEU A 103 31.43 -11.13 20.46
C LEU A 103 32.00 -11.83 19.21
N GLN A 104 32.96 -12.72 19.39
CA GLN A 104 33.44 -13.59 18.31
C GLN A 104 32.56 -14.85 18.18
N GLY A 105 32.16 -15.19 16.96
CA GLY A 105 31.27 -16.32 16.67
C GLY A 105 31.92 -17.69 16.80
N GLY A 106 31.25 -18.61 17.51
CA GLY A 106 31.71 -20.00 17.69
C GLY A 106 31.11 -21.05 16.74
N SER A 107 30.03 -20.72 16.01
CA SER A 107 29.19 -21.68 15.27
C SER A 107 29.80 -22.10 13.93
N THR A 108 29.68 -23.38 13.55
CA THR A 108 30.20 -23.93 12.26
C THR A 108 29.29 -23.62 11.07
N LEU A 109 29.81 -23.76 9.84
CA LEU A 109 28.99 -23.74 8.62
C LEU A 109 27.81 -24.73 8.72
N THR A 110 28.07 -25.93 9.26
CA THR A 110 27.05 -26.97 9.50
C THR A 110 25.99 -26.51 10.51
N GLN A 111 26.38 -25.84 11.61
CA GLN A 111 25.44 -25.24 12.55
C GLN A 111 24.67 -24.05 11.93
N GLN A 112 25.30 -23.27 11.04
CA GLN A 112 24.61 -22.20 10.31
C GLN A 112 23.55 -22.77 9.34
N LEU A 113 23.88 -23.82 8.59
CA LEU A 113 22.94 -24.54 7.73
C LEU A 113 21.75 -25.10 8.54
N ILE A 114 22.03 -25.75 9.67
CA ILE A 114 20.98 -26.27 10.57
C ILE A 114 20.12 -25.13 11.13
N LYS A 115 20.72 -23.99 11.54
CA LYS A 115 19.97 -22.79 11.97
C LYS A 115 19.01 -22.33 10.87
N LEU A 116 19.48 -22.22 9.63
CA LEU A 116 18.69 -21.79 8.45
C LEU A 116 17.65 -22.83 7.96
N SER A 117 17.49 -23.96 8.65
CA SER A 117 16.67 -25.10 8.18
C SER A 117 15.67 -25.66 9.19
N TYR A 118 15.76 -25.31 10.48
CA TYR A 118 14.95 -25.92 11.54
C TYR A 118 14.59 -24.98 12.70
N PHE A 119 14.95 -23.69 12.63
CA PHE A 119 14.97 -22.79 13.78
C PHE A 119 14.75 -21.32 13.38
N SER A 120 13.82 -20.61 14.05
CA SER A 120 13.73 -19.14 13.92
C SER A 120 15.04 -18.47 14.32
N THR A 121 15.36 -17.38 13.64
CA THR A 121 16.57 -16.57 13.83
C THR A 121 16.49 -15.61 15.03
N LYS A 122 15.28 -15.41 15.60
CA LYS A 122 14.98 -14.53 16.75
C LYS A 122 16.02 -14.58 17.87
N GLU A 123 16.24 -13.42 18.51
CA GLU A 123 17.14 -13.26 19.66
C GLU A 123 16.64 -14.01 20.92
N GLU A 124 15.35 -13.93 21.21
CA GLU A 124 14.72 -14.62 22.35
C GLU A 124 14.89 -16.15 22.28
N ASP A 125 14.85 -16.70 21.05
CA ASP A 125 15.04 -18.12 20.79
C ASP A 125 16.50 -18.59 20.85
N GLN A 126 17.50 -17.70 21.01
CA GLN A 126 18.93 -18.06 21.09
C GLN A 126 19.34 -18.74 22.42
N THR A 127 18.42 -19.54 22.96
CA THR A 127 18.54 -20.30 24.20
C THR A 127 19.64 -21.35 24.14
N LEU A 128 20.15 -21.72 25.33
CA LEU A 128 21.06 -22.87 25.49
C LEU A 128 20.42 -24.19 25.02
N LYS A 129 19.08 -24.30 25.01
CA LYS A 129 18.35 -25.42 24.42
C LYS A 129 18.56 -25.46 22.91
N ARG A 130 18.25 -24.36 22.21
CA ARG A 130 18.39 -24.28 20.75
C ARG A 130 19.83 -24.53 20.32
N LYS A 131 20.81 -23.90 20.98
CA LYS A 131 22.24 -24.11 20.67
C LYS A 131 22.73 -25.55 20.93
N ALA A 132 22.15 -26.27 21.88
CA ALA A 132 22.44 -27.70 22.08
C ALA A 132 21.80 -28.57 20.98
N GLN A 133 20.58 -28.26 20.54
CA GLN A 133 19.92 -28.94 19.42
C GLN A 133 20.65 -28.67 18.09
N GLU A 134 20.98 -27.40 17.77
CA GLU A 134 21.79 -27.00 16.61
C GLU A 134 23.11 -27.79 16.53
N ALA A 135 23.84 -27.89 17.65
CA ALA A 135 25.10 -28.61 17.75
C ALA A 135 24.93 -30.14 17.60
N TRP A 136 23.90 -30.73 18.19
CA TRP A 136 23.59 -32.16 18.05
C TRP A 136 23.21 -32.52 16.62
N MET A 137 22.34 -31.72 15.98
CA MET A 137 21.93 -31.92 14.59
C MET A 137 23.10 -31.74 13.62
N ALA A 138 24.00 -30.76 13.84
CA ALA A 138 25.21 -30.63 13.03
C ALA A 138 26.13 -31.86 13.11
N ILE A 139 26.25 -32.47 14.30
CA ILE A 139 27.01 -33.73 14.50
C ILE A 139 26.31 -34.93 13.85
N GLN A 140 24.98 -34.92 13.72
CA GLN A 140 24.23 -35.95 13.01
C GLN A 140 24.32 -35.80 11.49
N LEU A 141 24.14 -34.58 10.97
CA LEU A 141 24.22 -34.27 9.54
C LEU A 141 25.55 -34.74 8.92
N GLU A 142 26.67 -34.49 9.61
CA GLU A 142 28.01 -34.90 9.14
C GLU A 142 28.33 -36.40 9.29
N LYS A 143 27.40 -37.23 9.78
CA LYS A 143 27.48 -38.70 9.68
C LYS A 143 26.76 -39.24 8.45
N GLU A 144 25.91 -38.43 7.84
CA GLU A 144 24.95 -38.83 6.81
C GLU A 144 25.23 -38.13 5.47
N LYS A 145 25.74 -36.90 5.49
CA LYS A 145 26.16 -36.09 4.33
C LYS A 145 27.64 -35.74 4.41
N SER A 146 28.32 -35.66 3.26
CA SER A 146 29.70 -35.20 3.17
C SER A 146 29.84 -33.68 3.39
N LYS A 147 31.07 -33.21 3.65
CA LYS A 147 31.38 -31.78 3.75
C LYS A 147 31.03 -31.01 2.47
N GLN A 148 31.11 -31.64 1.29
CA GLN A 148 30.77 -30.99 0.04
C GLN A 148 29.25 -30.81 -0.13
N GLU A 149 28.46 -31.83 0.18
CA GLU A 149 27.00 -31.73 0.19
C GLU A 149 26.52 -30.66 1.17
N ILE A 150 27.10 -30.61 2.37
CA ILE A 150 26.77 -29.61 3.41
C ILE A 150 27.13 -28.19 2.94
N LEU A 151 28.29 -28.00 2.32
CA LEU A 151 28.66 -26.71 1.73
C LEU A 151 27.74 -26.33 0.56
N THR A 152 27.33 -27.30 -0.25
CA THR A 152 26.41 -27.09 -1.39
C THR A 152 25.00 -26.72 -0.91
N TYR A 153 24.47 -27.40 0.10
CA TYR A 153 23.22 -27.02 0.76
C TYR A 153 23.29 -25.59 1.33
N TYR A 154 24.40 -25.21 1.97
CA TYR A 154 24.61 -23.83 2.43
C TYR A 154 24.63 -22.83 1.27
N ILE A 155 25.45 -23.09 0.23
CA ILE A 155 25.57 -22.26 -0.99
C ILE A 155 24.22 -22.07 -1.68
N ASN A 156 23.36 -23.09 -1.71
CA ASN A 156 22.03 -23.04 -2.33
C ASN A 156 20.95 -22.40 -1.42
N LYS A 157 21.17 -22.30 -0.10
CA LYS A 157 20.15 -21.87 0.88
C LYS A 157 20.31 -20.43 1.36
N VAL A 158 21.53 -19.89 1.40
CA VAL A 158 21.78 -18.52 1.90
C VAL A 158 20.95 -17.47 1.16
N TYR A 159 20.39 -16.53 1.92
CA TYR A 159 19.77 -15.31 1.38
C TYR A 159 20.87 -14.28 1.06
N MET A 160 20.71 -13.56 -0.05
CA MET A 160 21.76 -12.77 -0.70
C MET A 160 21.28 -11.34 -1.03
N ALA A 161 20.38 -10.79 -0.19
CA ALA A 161 19.64 -9.54 -0.41
C ALA A 161 18.82 -9.54 -1.71
N ASN A 162 18.04 -8.46 -1.95
CA ASN A 162 17.27 -8.25 -3.19
C ASN A 162 16.34 -9.42 -3.62
N GLY A 163 15.88 -10.25 -2.68
CA GLY A 163 15.08 -11.45 -2.97
C GLY A 163 15.87 -12.63 -3.57
N TYR A 164 17.20 -12.57 -3.61
CA TYR A 164 18.03 -13.64 -4.18
C TYR A 164 18.39 -14.71 -3.14
N TYR A 165 18.19 -15.98 -3.50
CA TYR A 165 18.52 -17.13 -2.65
C TYR A 165 19.43 -18.09 -3.41
N GLY A 166 20.49 -18.52 -2.73
CA GLY A 166 21.58 -19.26 -3.34
C GLY A 166 22.58 -18.35 -4.05
N MET A 167 23.86 -18.73 -4.01
CA MET A 167 24.93 -17.87 -4.53
C MET A 167 25.00 -17.83 -6.08
N GLU A 168 24.54 -18.86 -6.80
CA GLU A 168 24.46 -18.84 -8.27
C GLU A 168 23.37 -17.87 -8.75
N THR A 169 22.19 -17.90 -8.13
CA THR A 169 21.14 -16.88 -8.31
C THR A 169 21.69 -15.47 -8.13
N ALA A 170 22.38 -15.23 -7.00
CA ALA A 170 23.00 -13.94 -6.72
C ALA A 170 24.07 -13.58 -7.78
N SER A 171 24.87 -14.54 -8.24
CA SER A 171 25.88 -14.35 -9.28
C SER A 171 25.27 -13.96 -10.64
N GLU A 172 24.22 -14.64 -11.08
CA GLU A 172 23.54 -14.32 -12.34
C GLU A 172 22.78 -12.98 -12.26
N HIS A 173 22.23 -12.61 -11.10
CA HIS A 173 21.58 -11.31 -10.90
C HIS A 173 22.58 -10.15 -10.74
N TYR A 174 23.48 -10.17 -9.75
CA TYR A 174 24.44 -9.09 -9.50
C TYR A 174 25.45 -8.91 -10.65
N PHE A 175 25.95 -10.01 -11.25
CA PHE A 175 27.07 -9.96 -12.20
C PHE A 175 26.76 -10.51 -13.60
N GLY A 176 25.69 -11.29 -13.78
CA GLY A 176 25.38 -11.91 -15.08
C GLY A 176 26.35 -13.02 -15.45
N LYS A 177 26.88 -13.69 -14.43
CA LYS A 177 27.93 -14.71 -14.50
C LYS A 177 27.49 -15.94 -13.72
N LYS A 178 27.96 -17.11 -14.12
CA LYS A 178 27.95 -18.31 -13.27
C LYS A 178 28.99 -18.18 -12.15
N LEU A 179 28.84 -18.91 -11.05
CA LEU A 179 29.84 -18.91 -9.96
C LEU A 179 31.24 -19.27 -10.47
N SER A 180 31.34 -20.14 -11.49
CA SER A 180 32.60 -20.55 -12.13
C SER A 180 33.25 -19.47 -13.02
N GLU A 181 32.57 -18.35 -13.27
CA GLU A 181 33.04 -17.22 -14.08
C GLU A 181 33.37 -15.96 -13.24
N LEU A 182 33.16 -16.04 -11.92
CA LEU A 182 33.45 -14.95 -10.98
C LEU A 182 34.96 -14.75 -10.79
N ASP A 183 35.37 -13.49 -10.77
CA ASP A 183 36.69 -13.13 -10.28
C ASP A 183 36.74 -13.11 -8.75
N LEU A 184 37.97 -13.02 -8.22
CA LEU A 184 38.24 -13.06 -6.79
C LEU A 184 37.50 -11.96 -5.98
N PRO A 185 37.47 -10.67 -6.40
CA PRO A 185 36.61 -9.65 -5.78
C PRO A 185 35.13 -10.01 -5.70
N GLN A 186 34.54 -10.51 -6.80
CA GLN A 186 33.11 -10.86 -6.85
C GLN A 186 32.80 -12.09 -5.98
N THR A 187 33.68 -13.09 -6.03
CA THR A 187 33.60 -14.30 -5.20
C THR A 187 33.66 -13.94 -3.71
N ALA A 188 34.56 -13.03 -3.33
CA ALA A 188 34.71 -12.58 -1.95
C ALA A 188 33.51 -11.77 -1.44
N LEU A 189 32.81 -11.04 -2.33
CA LEU A 189 31.57 -10.34 -1.95
C LEU A 189 30.46 -11.36 -1.65
N LEU A 190 30.20 -12.30 -2.57
CA LEU A 190 29.16 -13.32 -2.36
C LEU A 190 29.46 -14.22 -1.16
N ALA A 191 30.71 -14.62 -0.95
CA ALA A 191 31.09 -15.39 0.23
C ALA A 191 30.95 -14.60 1.56
N GLY A 192 31.05 -13.27 1.51
CA GLY A 192 30.88 -12.41 2.69
C GLY A 192 29.42 -12.10 3.04
N MET A 193 28.57 -11.93 2.02
CA MET A 193 27.19 -11.43 2.13
C MET A 193 26.27 -12.19 3.13
N PRO A 194 26.29 -13.53 3.25
CA PRO A 194 25.38 -14.29 4.13
C PRO A 194 25.37 -13.91 5.61
N GLN A 195 26.41 -13.23 6.12
CA GLN A 195 26.48 -12.80 7.51
C GLN A 195 25.42 -11.74 7.87
N ALA A 196 25.13 -10.82 6.96
CA ALA A 196 24.11 -9.78 7.12
C ALA A 196 23.68 -9.27 5.73
N PRO A 197 22.90 -10.03 4.95
CA PRO A 197 22.73 -9.81 3.51
C PRO A 197 22.26 -8.40 3.16
N ASN A 198 21.19 -7.95 3.82
CA ASN A 198 20.62 -6.61 3.60
C ASN A 198 21.57 -5.46 3.98
N SER A 199 22.58 -5.70 4.82
CA SER A 199 23.61 -4.70 5.20
C SER A 199 24.86 -4.76 4.33
N TYR A 200 24.99 -5.78 3.49
CA TYR A 200 26.11 -6.00 2.56
C TYR A 200 25.65 -6.02 1.10
N ASP A 201 24.43 -5.55 0.82
CA ASP A 201 23.95 -5.28 -0.54
C ASP A 201 24.81 -4.19 -1.19
N PRO A 202 25.51 -4.47 -2.30
CA PRO A 202 26.36 -3.48 -2.97
C PRO A 202 25.58 -2.36 -3.67
N TYR A 203 24.26 -2.49 -3.86
CA TYR A 203 23.42 -1.42 -4.41
C TYR A 203 23.00 -0.41 -3.33
N ALA A 204 22.53 -0.90 -2.17
CA ALA A 204 22.05 -0.05 -1.08
C ALA A 204 23.17 0.43 -0.13
N TYR A 205 24.18 -0.41 0.12
CA TYR A 205 25.22 -0.19 1.14
C TYR A 205 26.63 -0.51 0.59
N PRO A 206 27.10 0.20 -0.46
CA PRO A 206 28.33 -0.13 -1.19
C PRO A 206 29.59 -0.11 -0.32
N ASP A 207 29.69 0.78 0.67
CA ASP A 207 30.87 0.87 1.55
C ASP A 207 30.94 -0.32 2.53
N GLN A 208 29.81 -0.70 3.14
CA GLN A 208 29.68 -1.86 4.01
C GLN A 208 29.93 -3.16 3.24
N ALA A 209 29.38 -3.27 2.02
CA ALA A 209 29.63 -4.38 1.10
C ALA A 209 31.12 -4.49 0.75
N LYS A 210 31.82 -3.35 0.53
CA LYS A 210 33.26 -3.33 0.27
C LYS A 210 34.07 -3.76 1.50
N GLU A 211 33.76 -3.24 2.69
CA GLU A 211 34.46 -3.61 3.92
C GLU A 211 34.34 -5.12 4.18
N ARG A 212 33.13 -5.69 4.08
CA ARG A 212 32.90 -7.13 4.26
C ARG A 212 33.63 -7.97 3.22
N ARG A 213 33.61 -7.59 1.94
CA ARG A 213 34.38 -8.24 0.86
C ARG A 213 35.88 -8.23 1.17
N ASP A 214 36.42 -7.10 1.59
CA ASP A 214 37.86 -6.95 1.85
C ASP A 214 38.29 -7.74 3.09
N ILE A 215 37.42 -7.93 4.08
CA ILE A 215 37.60 -8.88 5.19
C ILE A 215 37.68 -10.33 4.67
N VAL A 216 36.79 -10.75 3.75
CA VAL A 216 36.87 -12.09 3.14
C VAL A 216 38.21 -12.28 2.43
N LEU A 217 38.61 -11.32 1.58
CA LEU A 217 39.91 -11.33 0.90
C LEU A 217 41.09 -11.45 1.88
N LEU A 218 41.03 -10.75 3.02
CA LEU A 218 42.05 -10.86 4.07
C LEU A 218 42.07 -12.27 4.68
N THR A 219 40.91 -12.85 5.03
CA THR A 219 40.88 -14.22 5.57
C THR A 219 41.34 -15.28 4.57
N MET A 220 41.08 -15.11 3.27
CA MET A 220 41.62 -16.00 2.23
C MET A 220 43.15 -15.94 2.20
N LYS A 221 43.72 -14.74 2.26
CA LYS A 221 45.18 -14.54 2.35
C LYS A 221 45.77 -15.15 3.62
N GLU A 222 45.15 -14.93 4.78
CA GLU A 222 45.61 -15.47 6.08
C GLU A 222 45.51 -17.00 6.19
N ASN A 223 44.68 -17.65 5.37
CA ASN A 223 44.57 -19.11 5.27
C ASN A 223 45.35 -19.69 4.07
N ASP A 224 46.33 -18.96 3.53
CA ASP A 224 47.19 -19.34 2.39
C ASP A 224 46.42 -19.68 1.08
N LYS A 225 45.22 -19.12 0.88
CA LYS A 225 44.38 -19.38 -0.31
C LYS A 225 44.63 -18.43 -1.49
N ILE A 226 45.12 -17.22 -1.22
CA ILE A 226 45.53 -16.24 -2.25
C ILE A 226 46.85 -15.60 -1.86
N SER A 227 47.63 -15.17 -2.85
CA SER A 227 48.87 -14.45 -2.61
C SER A 227 48.65 -13.01 -2.11
N GLU A 228 49.71 -12.44 -1.54
CA GLU A 228 49.78 -11.03 -1.13
C GLU A 228 49.46 -10.06 -2.28
N ASP A 229 49.85 -10.37 -3.52
CA ASP A 229 49.64 -9.48 -4.66
C ASP A 229 48.25 -9.65 -5.30
N GLU A 230 47.66 -10.85 -5.25
CA GLU A 230 46.24 -11.06 -5.57
C GLU A 230 45.33 -10.34 -4.57
N TYR A 231 45.63 -10.43 -3.27
CA TYR A 231 44.93 -9.69 -2.22
C TYR A 231 44.94 -8.18 -2.47
N LYS A 232 46.13 -7.57 -2.67
CA LYS A 232 46.25 -6.13 -2.96
C LYS A 232 45.48 -5.72 -4.21
N LYS A 233 45.53 -6.54 -5.27
CA LYS A 233 44.81 -6.28 -6.51
C LYS A 233 43.29 -6.32 -6.29
N ALA A 234 42.79 -7.32 -5.56
CA ALA A 234 41.37 -7.51 -5.34
C ALA A 234 40.73 -6.46 -4.41
N VAL A 235 41.44 -6.06 -3.34
CA VAL A 235 41.00 -4.98 -2.43
C VAL A 235 40.92 -3.63 -3.15
N ALA A 236 41.77 -3.41 -4.16
CA ALA A 236 41.78 -2.21 -5.00
C ALA A 236 40.66 -2.17 -6.05
N THR A 237 40.02 -3.29 -6.37
CA THR A 237 38.86 -3.32 -7.27
C THR A 237 37.68 -2.56 -6.64
N PRO A 238 36.98 -1.66 -7.35
CA PRO A 238 35.76 -1.02 -6.88
C PRO A 238 34.67 -2.04 -6.51
N ILE A 239 33.75 -1.69 -5.60
CA ILE A 239 32.63 -2.58 -5.27
C ILE A 239 31.60 -2.70 -6.40
N THR A 240 31.57 -1.69 -7.28
CA THR A 240 30.70 -1.62 -8.46
C THR A 240 31.25 -2.32 -9.70
N ASP A 241 32.45 -2.92 -9.64
CA ASP A 241 33.08 -3.53 -10.80
C ASP A 241 32.37 -4.81 -11.24
N GLY A 242 31.95 -4.84 -12.51
CA GLY A 242 31.13 -5.92 -13.07
C GLY A 242 29.66 -5.96 -12.62
N LEU A 243 29.20 -5.08 -11.70
CA LEU A 243 27.79 -5.06 -11.30
C LEU A 243 26.90 -4.69 -12.49
N LYS A 244 25.87 -5.51 -12.73
CA LYS A 244 24.76 -5.15 -13.60
C LYS A 244 23.97 -4.00 -12.99
N LYS A 245 23.38 -3.16 -13.86
CA LYS A 245 22.23 -2.34 -13.44
C LYS A 245 21.10 -3.28 -13.07
N GLN A 246 20.40 -3.01 -11.96
CA GLN A 246 19.16 -3.72 -11.66
C GLN A 246 18.17 -3.54 -12.82
N SER A 247 17.60 -4.65 -13.26
CA SER A 247 16.58 -4.75 -14.30
C SER A 247 15.73 -5.95 -13.93
N ASN A 248 14.45 -5.72 -13.62
CA ASN A 248 13.61 -6.76 -13.03
C ASN A 248 12.91 -7.55 -14.14
N SER A 249 13.61 -8.49 -14.76
CA SER A 249 13.04 -9.31 -15.85
C SER A 249 11.89 -10.21 -15.38
N ALA A 250 10.68 -9.69 -15.51
CA ALA A 250 9.40 -10.35 -15.80
C ALA A 250 9.07 -11.75 -15.19
N SER A 251 8.04 -11.75 -14.35
CA SER A 251 7.00 -12.81 -14.33
C SER A 251 5.61 -12.13 -14.26
N ASP A 252 4.52 -12.89 -14.45
CA ASP A 252 3.14 -12.35 -14.49
C ASP A 252 2.63 -11.81 -13.13
N ASP A 253 3.39 -12.05 -12.06
CA ASP A 253 3.03 -11.77 -10.67
C ASP A 253 2.90 -10.28 -10.29
N ARG A 254 3.12 -9.35 -11.23
CA ARG A 254 2.90 -7.90 -11.01
C ARG A 254 1.50 -7.57 -10.48
N ILE A 255 0.53 -8.44 -10.75
CA ILE A 255 -0.83 -8.43 -10.18
C ILE A 255 -0.81 -8.34 -8.64
N TYR A 256 0.18 -8.94 -7.98
CA TYR A 256 0.27 -9.05 -6.52
C TYR A 256 1.35 -8.15 -5.90
N ASP A 257 2.16 -7.45 -6.70
CA ASP A 257 3.33 -6.68 -6.21
C ASP A 257 2.97 -5.64 -5.14
N ASN A 258 1.84 -4.92 -5.26
CA ASN A 258 1.42 -3.95 -4.24
C ASN A 258 0.98 -4.62 -2.91
N PRO A 259 0.00 -5.53 -2.87
CA PRO A 259 -0.38 -6.18 -1.62
C PRO A 259 0.76 -7.02 -1.01
N VAL A 260 1.60 -7.69 -1.80
CA VAL A 260 2.77 -8.43 -1.29
C VAL A 260 3.76 -7.48 -0.61
N LYS A 261 3.95 -6.26 -1.12
CA LYS A 261 4.82 -5.24 -0.51
C LYS A 261 4.34 -4.81 0.87
N GLU A 262 3.04 -4.62 1.06
CA GLU A 262 2.49 -4.25 2.37
C GLU A 262 2.38 -5.46 3.32
N VAL A 263 2.16 -6.68 2.81
CA VAL A 263 2.33 -7.94 3.58
C VAL A 263 3.75 -8.06 4.14
N ILE A 264 4.78 -7.83 3.32
CA ILE A 264 6.18 -7.83 3.75
C ILE A 264 6.42 -6.76 4.83
N ALA A 265 5.87 -5.56 4.66
CA ALA A 265 5.98 -4.48 5.64
C ALA A 265 5.28 -4.79 6.97
N GLU A 266 4.11 -5.44 6.95
CA GLU A 266 3.38 -5.87 8.16
C GLU A 266 4.12 -6.98 8.91
N VAL A 267 4.69 -7.97 8.20
CA VAL A 267 5.52 -9.02 8.82
C VAL A 267 6.80 -8.41 9.44
N GLN A 268 7.45 -7.47 8.77
CA GLN A 268 8.60 -6.75 9.32
C GLN A 268 8.23 -5.90 10.54
N ALA A 269 7.08 -5.22 10.51
CA ALA A 269 6.55 -4.47 11.66
C ALA A 269 6.18 -5.39 12.85
N ALA A 270 5.83 -6.64 12.59
CA ALA A 270 5.62 -7.68 13.60
C ALA A 270 6.93 -8.28 14.16
N GLY A 271 8.10 -7.78 13.74
CA GLY A 271 9.41 -8.23 14.23
C GLY A 271 9.94 -9.49 13.55
N HIS A 272 9.52 -9.75 12.31
CA HIS A 272 9.88 -10.95 11.55
C HIS A 272 10.54 -10.64 10.21
N ASP A 273 11.47 -11.50 9.79
CA ASP A 273 12.10 -11.40 8.45
C ASP A 273 11.48 -12.42 7.47
N PRO A 274 10.60 -12.00 6.54
CA PRO A 274 10.01 -12.89 5.54
C PRO A 274 11.05 -13.41 4.53
N TYR A 275 12.30 -12.93 4.56
CA TYR A 275 13.38 -13.42 3.72
C TYR A 275 14.34 -14.41 4.40
N THR A 276 14.26 -14.64 5.72
CA THR A 276 15.19 -15.58 6.40
C THR A 276 14.59 -16.52 7.43
N GLU A 277 13.31 -16.39 7.80
CA GLU A 277 12.67 -17.26 8.82
C GLU A 277 11.87 -18.45 8.27
N GLY A 278 11.74 -18.61 6.93
CA GLY A 278 11.03 -19.74 6.33
C GLY A 278 9.54 -19.83 6.70
N LEU A 279 8.87 -18.67 6.70
CA LEU A 279 7.50 -18.48 7.20
C LEU A 279 6.43 -19.02 6.23
N LYS A 280 5.25 -19.36 6.74
CA LYS A 280 4.02 -19.46 5.93
C LYS A 280 3.11 -18.30 6.30
N ILE A 281 2.93 -17.34 5.39
CA ILE A 281 2.16 -16.12 5.61
C ILE A 281 0.81 -16.25 4.92
N TYR A 282 -0.26 -16.36 5.69
CA TYR A 282 -1.62 -16.39 5.19
C TYR A 282 -2.14 -14.95 5.14
N THR A 283 -2.51 -14.49 3.96
CA THR A 283 -2.95 -13.11 3.72
C THR A 283 -4.48 -12.98 3.78
N THR A 284 -4.95 -11.74 3.73
CA THR A 284 -6.37 -11.37 3.57
C THR A 284 -6.82 -11.27 2.11
N ILE A 285 -5.89 -11.37 1.15
CA ILE A 285 -6.13 -11.09 -0.27
C ILE A 285 -7.04 -12.16 -0.89
N ASP A 286 -8.17 -11.74 -1.45
CA ASP A 286 -9.01 -12.58 -2.30
C ASP A 286 -8.43 -12.61 -3.71
N LYS A 287 -8.17 -13.82 -4.21
CA LYS A 287 -7.48 -14.01 -5.49
C LYS A 287 -8.27 -13.43 -6.65
N ASP A 288 -9.58 -13.66 -6.70
CA ASP A 288 -10.40 -13.28 -7.84
C ASP A 288 -10.66 -11.77 -7.84
N ALA A 289 -10.91 -11.17 -6.66
CA ALA A 289 -11.00 -9.72 -6.49
C ALA A 289 -9.71 -8.98 -6.90
N GLN A 290 -8.54 -9.51 -6.51
CA GLN A 290 -7.26 -8.90 -6.86
C GLN A 290 -6.97 -8.98 -8.37
N ASN A 291 -7.25 -10.13 -8.99
CA ASN A 291 -7.11 -10.29 -10.44
C ASN A 291 -8.09 -9.38 -11.21
N HIS A 292 -9.36 -9.32 -10.79
CA HIS A 292 -10.36 -8.44 -11.41
C HIS A 292 -10.02 -6.96 -11.26
N LEU A 293 -9.60 -6.51 -10.06
CA LEU A 293 -9.18 -5.12 -9.84
C LEU A 293 -7.99 -4.75 -10.74
N TYR A 294 -7.03 -5.66 -10.93
CA TYR A 294 -5.90 -5.44 -11.84
C TYR A 294 -6.33 -5.39 -13.31
N ASP A 295 -7.27 -6.25 -13.74
CA ASP A 295 -7.82 -6.28 -15.09
C ASP A 295 -8.66 -5.02 -15.40
N VAL A 296 -9.46 -4.53 -14.44
CA VAL A 296 -10.21 -3.26 -14.51
C VAL A 296 -9.28 -2.06 -14.68
N VAL A 297 -8.10 -2.08 -14.06
CA VAL A 297 -7.13 -0.98 -14.12
C VAL A 297 -6.22 -1.03 -15.36
N ASN A 298 -5.78 -2.22 -15.77
CA ASN A 298 -4.73 -2.36 -16.79
C ASN A 298 -5.23 -2.80 -18.18
N SER A 299 -6.46 -3.29 -18.30
CA SER A 299 -7.11 -3.55 -19.58
C SER A 299 -8.02 -2.40 -20.01
N ASP A 300 -8.32 -2.36 -21.31
CA ASP A 300 -9.21 -1.37 -21.91
C ASP A 300 -10.65 -1.94 -22.07
N LYS A 301 -10.98 -2.98 -21.28
CA LYS A 301 -12.24 -3.76 -21.34
C LYS A 301 -13.39 -3.16 -20.54
N TYR A 302 -13.10 -2.45 -19.44
CA TYR A 302 -14.09 -1.99 -18.46
C TYR A 302 -14.14 -0.47 -18.33
N VAL A 303 -12.99 0.20 -18.38
CA VAL A 303 -12.84 1.64 -18.14
C VAL A 303 -12.04 2.27 -19.28
N ASN A 304 -12.50 3.42 -19.77
CA ASN A 304 -11.86 4.14 -20.87
C ASN A 304 -10.86 5.18 -20.34
N TYR A 305 -9.58 4.86 -20.41
CA TYR A 305 -8.47 5.72 -19.98
C TYR A 305 -8.06 6.73 -21.08
N PRO A 306 -7.53 7.92 -20.72
CA PRO A 306 -7.08 8.90 -21.72
C PRO A 306 -5.80 8.46 -22.46
N ASP A 307 -4.93 7.74 -21.76
CA ASP A 307 -3.60 7.31 -22.17
C ASP A 307 -3.06 6.27 -21.17
N ASP A 308 -1.80 5.82 -21.34
CA ASP A 308 -1.13 4.89 -20.42
C ASP A 308 -0.39 5.57 -19.25
N ASP A 309 -0.24 6.89 -19.24
CA ASP A 309 0.47 7.62 -18.17
C ASP A 309 -0.40 7.80 -16.92
N LEU A 310 -1.73 7.94 -17.10
CA LEU A 310 -2.67 8.16 -15.99
C LEU A 310 -2.62 6.98 -15.00
N GLN A 311 -2.30 7.30 -13.75
CA GLN A 311 -2.21 6.32 -12.66
C GLN A 311 -3.54 6.17 -11.92
N ILE A 312 -3.81 4.96 -11.46
CA ILE A 312 -4.91 4.61 -10.57
C ILE A 312 -4.32 4.01 -9.30
N ALA A 313 -4.88 4.39 -8.15
CA ALA A 313 -4.73 3.67 -6.90
C ALA A 313 -6.12 3.21 -6.42
N SER A 314 -6.23 2.01 -5.87
CA SER A 314 -7.48 1.52 -5.28
C SER A 314 -7.20 0.53 -4.16
N THR A 315 -8.01 0.57 -3.09
CA THR A 315 -8.01 -0.43 -2.03
C THR A 315 -9.44 -0.86 -1.72
N ILE A 316 -9.65 -2.18 -1.58
CA ILE A 316 -10.89 -2.83 -1.18
C ILE A 316 -10.72 -3.36 0.24
N VAL A 317 -11.60 -2.98 1.15
CA VAL A 317 -11.57 -3.34 2.58
C VAL A 317 -12.88 -4.01 2.99
N ASP A 318 -12.78 -5.13 3.71
CA ASP A 318 -13.88 -5.79 4.39
C ASP A 318 -14.40 -4.92 5.56
N VAL A 319 -15.71 -4.69 5.60
CA VAL A 319 -16.33 -3.68 6.47
C VAL A 319 -16.36 -4.05 7.95
N ASP A 320 -16.48 -5.34 8.28
CA ASP A 320 -16.61 -5.82 9.67
C ASP A 320 -15.26 -6.18 10.29
N THR A 321 -14.20 -6.36 9.50
CA THR A 321 -12.87 -6.74 9.99
C THR A 321 -11.77 -5.72 9.70
N GLY A 322 -11.89 -4.90 8.65
CA GLY A 322 -10.79 -4.07 8.14
C GLY A 322 -9.75 -4.84 7.31
N ALA A 323 -10.02 -6.09 6.95
CA ALA A 323 -9.12 -6.89 6.11
C ALA A 323 -9.02 -6.27 4.70
N VAL A 324 -7.80 -6.05 4.19
CA VAL A 324 -7.60 -5.62 2.81
C VAL A 324 -7.80 -6.81 1.88
N VAL A 325 -8.84 -6.75 1.06
CA VAL A 325 -9.27 -7.85 0.18
C VAL A 325 -8.55 -7.79 -1.17
N ALA A 326 -8.32 -6.56 -1.67
CA ALA A 326 -7.56 -6.29 -2.89
C ALA A 326 -6.96 -4.88 -2.84
N GLN A 327 -5.82 -4.67 -3.49
CA GLN A 327 -5.17 -3.36 -3.62
C GLN A 327 -4.37 -3.25 -4.93
N ILE A 328 -4.41 -2.08 -5.56
CA ILE A 328 -3.50 -1.70 -6.64
C ILE A 328 -2.99 -0.28 -6.45
N GLY A 329 -1.70 -0.07 -6.68
CA GLY A 329 -0.97 1.16 -6.38
C GLY A 329 -0.42 1.90 -7.60
N GLY A 330 -0.80 1.51 -8.82
CA GLY A 330 -0.38 2.14 -10.06
C GLY A 330 -0.99 1.44 -11.28
N ARG A 331 -0.91 2.06 -12.45
CA ARG A 331 -1.49 1.59 -13.72
C ARG A 331 -0.43 1.54 -14.82
N LYS A 332 -0.49 0.51 -15.67
CA LYS A 332 0.42 0.24 -16.81
C LYS A 332 1.91 0.32 -16.40
N ILE A 333 2.23 -0.19 -15.21
CA ILE A 333 3.59 -0.20 -14.65
C ILE A 333 4.54 -0.99 -15.59
N PRO A 334 5.69 -0.42 -15.99
CA PRO A 334 6.63 -1.05 -16.93
C PRO A 334 7.06 -2.46 -16.54
N GLU A 335 7.35 -3.29 -17.54
CA GLU A 335 7.62 -4.73 -17.35
C GLU A 335 8.94 -5.04 -16.63
N ASP A 336 9.86 -4.06 -16.59
CA ASP A 336 11.13 -4.12 -15.86
C ASP A 336 11.06 -3.50 -14.45
N VAL A 337 9.86 -3.12 -13.98
CA VAL A 337 9.60 -2.58 -12.64
C VAL A 337 8.81 -3.59 -11.81
N ARG A 338 9.44 -4.13 -10.76
CA ARG A 338 8.76 -4.88 -9.69
C ARG A 338 8.81 -4.14 -8.35
N PHE A 339 7.83 -4.38 -7.50
CA PHE A 339 7.64 -3.75 -6.19
C PHE A 339 7.79 -2.22 -6.23
N GLY A 340 7.23 -1.59 -7.27
CA GLY A 340 7.32 -0.16 -7.55
C GLY A 340 6.66 0.75 -6.52
N GLN A 341 6.35 1.99 -6.90
CA GLN A 341 5.59 2.89 -6.02
C GLN A 341 4.21 2.28 -5.72
N ASN A 342 3.80 2.32 -4.46
CA ASN A 342 2.42 2.00 -4.07
C ASN A 342 1.69 3.31 -3.80
N LEU A 343 0.86 3.77 -4.74
CA LEU A 343 0.06 4.97 -4.55
C LEU A 343 -1.15 4.73 -3.63
N ALA A 344 -1.54 3.48 -3.36
CA ALA A 344 -2.63 3.16 -2.44
C ALA A 344 -2.27 3.35 -0.95
N THR A 345 -0.97 3.33 -0.63
CA THR A 345 -0.41 3.68 0.69
C THR A 345 0.32 5.03 0.70
N ASN A 346 0.28 5.79 -0.41
CA ASN A 346 0.83 7.15 -0.50
C ASN A 346 -0.17 8.19 0.03
N THR A 347 0.25 9.03 0.96
CA THR A 347 -0.58 10.04 1.62
C THR A 347 -0.30 11.49 1.21
N LEU A 348 0.58 11.70 0.22
CA LEU A 348 0.93 13.02 -0.33
C LEU A 348 -0.04 13.51 -1.41
N ARG A 349 -0.94 12.63 -1.88
CA ARG A 349 -1.98 12.95 -2.86
C ARG A 349 -3.22 13.55 -2.21
N ASP A 350 -3.96 14.32 -2.99
CA ASP A 350 -5.20 14.91 -2.53
C ASP A 350 -6.40 14.00 -2.90
N VAL A 351 -7.16 13.58 -1.89
CA VAL A 351 -8.44 12.87 -2.10
C VAL A 351 -9.64 13.83 -2.13
N GLY A 352 -9.41 15.14 -1.99
CA GLY A 352 -10.37 16.21 -2.21
C GLY A 352 -11.63 16.12 -1.34
N SER A 353 -12.78 16.41 -1.95
CA SER A 353 -14.10 16.42 -1.30
C SER A 353 -14.58 15.09 -0.67
N THR A 354 -13.78 14.01 -0.69
CA THR A 354 -14.01 12.82 0.16
C THR A 354 -13.64 13.06 1.62
N MET A 355 -12.88 14.12 1.93
CA MET A 355 -12.61 14.56 3.30
C MET A 355 -13.89 14.92 4.07
N LYS A 356 -14.87 15.54 3.41
CA LYS A 356 -16.05 16.17 4.02
C LYS A 356 -16.77 15.29 5.07
N PRO A 357 -17.26 14.06 4.76
CA PRO A 357 -17.87 13.17 5.76
C PRO A 357 -17.04 12.91 7.03
N MET A 358 -15.71 12.98 6.94
CA MET A 358 -14.79 12.71 8.05
C MET A 358 -14.36 14.00 8.78
N ALA A 359 -14.19 15.10 8.04
CA ALA A 359 -13.64 16.35 8.56
C ALA A 359 -14.70 17.29 9.15
N ASP A 360 -15.88 17.38 8.53
CA ASP A 360 -16.92 18.36 8.89
C ASP A 360 -18.29 17.73 9.21
N TYR A 361 -18.94 17.04 8.27
CA TYR A 361 -20.29 16.49 8.51
C TYR A 361 -20.33 15.43 9.64
N GLY A 362 -19.36 14.52 9.71
CA GLY A 362 -19.26 13.49 10.75
C GLY A 362 -19.16 14.06 12.18
N PRO A 363 -18.16 14.89 12.50
CA PRO A 363 -18.04 15.48 13.83
C PRO A 363 -19.17 16.49 14.15
N ALA A 364 -19.80 17.10 13.14
CA ALA A 364 -21.00 17.93 13.36
C ALA A 364 -22.23 17.14 13.84
N PHE A 365 -22.39 15.88 13.41
CA PHE A 365 -23.39 14.99 14.00
C PHE A 365 -22.95 14.48 15.38
N GLU A 366 -21.68 14.08 15.52
CA GLU A 366 -21.18 13.44 16.74
C GLU A 366 -21.08 14.38 17.95
N TYR A 367 -20.74 15.65 17.75
CA TYR A 367 -20.47 16.61 18.83
C TYR A 367 -21.42 17.80 18.90
N LEU A 368 -21.95 18.26 17.75
CA LEU A 368 -22.92 19.37 17.70
C LEU A 368 -24.38 18.88 17.59
N HIS A 369 -24.58 17.59 17.29
CA HIS A 369 -25.89 16.93 17.21
C HIS A 369 -26.86 17.62 16.22
N LEU A 370 -26.31 18.08 15.09
CA LEU A 370 -27.07 18.74 14.05
C LEU A 370 -27.99 17.76 13.32
N SER A 371 -29.20 18.22 12.97
CA SER A 371 -30.10 17.47 12.07
C SER A 371 -29.62 17.58 10.62
N THR A 372 -29.98 16.62 9.76
CA THR A 372 -29.65 16.72 8.32
C THR A 372 -30.41 17.87 7.64
N ALA A 373 -31.49 18.35 8.28
CA ALA A 373 -32.23 19.56 7.96
C ALA A 373 -31.56 20.88 8.37
N TYR A 374 -30.44 20.85 9.12
CA TYR A 374 -29.72 22.03 9.59
C TYR A 374 -29.35 22.94 8.41
N ARG A 375 -29.36 24.26 8.65
CA ARG A 375 -29.41 25.27 7.58
C ARG A 375 -28.07 25.96 7.40
N LEU A 376 -27.41 25.62 6.30
CA LEU A 376 -26.12 26.17 5.90
C LEU A 376 -26.30 27.16 4.75
N ASP A 377 -25.58 28.29 4.84
CA ASP A 377 -25.63 29.38 3.88
C ASP A 377 -24.49 29.27 2.86
N ASP A 378 -24.80 28.94 1.61
CA ASP A 378 -23.87 28.93 0.49
C ASP A 378 -23.76 30.33 -0.14
N ALA A 379 -22.87 31.17 0.43
CA ALA A 379 -22.63 32.56 0.06
C ALA A 379 -21.15 32.94 0.26
N PRO A 380 -20.62 34.01 -0.36
CA PRO A 380 -19.18 34.33 -0.39
C PRO A 380 -18.46 34.20 0.96
N PHE A 381 -17.40 33.40 0.99
CA PHE A 381 -16.70 33.01 2.22
C PHE A 381 -15.18 33.17 2.08
N LYS A 382 -14.53 33.31 3.24
CA LYS A 382 -13.09 33.29 3.42
C LYS A 382 -12.81 32.39 4.61
N TYR A 383 -11.76 31.56 4.52
CA TYR A 383 -11.22 30.89 5.69
C TYR A 383 -10.75 31.93 6.73
N PRO A 384 -10.64 31.57 8.03
CA PRO A 384 -10.24 32.51 9.09
C PRO A 384 -8.84 33.15 8.96
N ASP A 385 -7.98 32.67 8.06
CA ASP A 385 -6.71 33.30 7.67
C ASP A 385 -6.89 34.46 6.65
N GLY A 386 -8.07 34.59 6.06
CA GLY A 386 -8.42 35.55 5.03
C GLY A 386 -8.42 34.98 3.60
N THR A 387 -8.03 33.73 3.38
CA THR A 387 -7.97 33.07 2.07
C THR A 387 -9.38 32.87 1.50
N PRO A 388 -9.70 33.33 0.27
CA PRO A 388 -11.03 33.18 -0.31
C PRO A 388 -11.34 31.71 -0.62
N LEU A 389 -12.59 31.29 -0.39
CA LEU A 389 -13.07 29.98 -0.81
C LEU A 389 -14.18 30.12 -1.84
N TYR A 390 -14.13 29.26 -2.86
CA TYR A 390 -15.14 29.16 -3.90
C TYR A 390 -15.71 27.73 -3.95
N ASN A 391 -16.96 27.62 -4.39
CA ASN A 391 -17.46 26.36 -4.94
C ASN A 391 -16.87 26.16 -6.35
N TRP A 392 -16.78 24.90 -6.78
CA TRP A 392 -16.22 24.52 -8.08
C TRP A 392 -16.93 25.21 -9.28
N ASP A 393 -18.24 25.45 -9.17
CA ASP A 393 -19.06 26.17 -10.16
C ASP A 393 -18.95 27.70 -10.07
N ARG A 394 -18.26 28.23 -9.04
CA ARG A 394 -18.19 29.65 -8.66
C ARG A 394 -19.56 30.30 -8.42
N GLN A 395 -20.61 29.51 -8.15
CA GLN A 395 -21.96 29.98 -7.81
C GLN A 395 -22.24 29.88 -6.30
N TYR A 396 -23.37 30.47 -5.90
CA TYR A 396 -23.84 30.55 -4.53
C TYR A 396 -25.34 30.23 -4.52
N TYR A 397 -25.75 29.13 -3.88
CA TYR A 397 -27.16 28.72 -3.84
C TYR A 397 -27.91 29.25 -2.60
N GLY A 398 -27.22 29.97 -1.70
CA GLY A 398 -27.78 30.50 -0.47
C GLY A 398 -28.16 29.39 0.53
N ASN A 399 -29.27 29.58 1.24
CA ASN A 399 -29.66 28.74 2.36
C ASN A 399 -30.19 27.36 1.92
N MET A 400 -29.41 26.30 2.20
CA MET A 400 -29.72 24.90 1.90
C MET A 400 -29.68 24.02 3.16
N THR A 401 -30.16 22.77 3.08
CA THR A 401 -29.95 21.81 4.19
C THR A 401 -28.56 21.20 4.14
N LEU A 402 -28.07 20.79 5.31
CA LEU A 402 -26.81 20.07 5.51
C LEU A 402 -26.76 18.82 4.61
N ARG A 403 -27.87 18.10 4.45
CA ARG A 403 -28.04 17.04 3.45
C ARG A 403 -27.68 17.50 2.03
N THR A 404 -28.40 18.49 1.51
CA THR A 404 -28.21 18.99 0.14
C THR A 404 -26.80 19.54 -0.09
N ALA A 405 -26.19 20.14 0.94
CA ALA A 405 -24.82 20.64 0.89
C ALA A 405 -23.78 19.52 0.63
N LEU A 406 -23.94 18.36 1.26
CA LEU A 406 -23.08 17.19 1.06
C LEU A 406 -23.40 16.43 -0.24
N GLU A 407 -24.68 16.27 -0.59
CA GLU A 407 -25.14 15.64 -1.84
C GLU A 407 -24.59 16.36 -3.08
N LEU A 408 -24.65 17.70 -3.08
CA LEU A 408 -24.08 18.58 -4.11
C LEU A 408 -22.59 18.90 -3.89
N SER A 409 -21.98 18.33 -2.85
CA SER A 409 -20.55 18.48 -2.52
C SER A 409 -20.06 19.94 -2.46
N ARG A 410 -20.88 20.88 -1.97
CA ARG A 410 -20.52 22.31 -1.88
C ARG A 410 -19.28 22.50 -1.00
N ASN A 411 -18.46 23.50 -1.29
CA ASN A 411 -17.22 23.78 -0.56
C ASN A 411 -17.46 24.71 0.63
N ILE A 412 -18.25 25.76 0.43
CA ILE A 412 -18.45 26.80 1.44
C ILE A 412 -19.27 26.31 2.65
N PRO A 413 -20.41 25.62 2.48
CA PRO A 413 -21.11 24.96 3.59
C PRO A 413 -20.22 24.01 4.41
N ALA A 414 -19.34 23.24 3.76
CA ALA A 414 -18.43 22.32 4.41
C ALA A 414 -17.37 23.07 5.27
N ALA A 415 -16.74 24.10 4.71
CA ALA A 415 -15.78 24.92 5.45
C ALA A 415 -16.42 25.69 6.63
N LYS A 416 -17.64 26.23 6.45
CA LYS A 416 -18.42 26.83 7.54
C LYS A 416 -18.77 25.81 8.63
N LEU A 417 -19.04 24.56 8.25
CA LEU A 417 -19.33 23.49 9.19
C LEU A 417 -18.08 23.05 9.99
N LEU A 418 -16.90 23.01 9.35
CA LEU A 418 -15.62 22.83 10.06
C LEU A 418 -15.31 24.00 11.01
N GLU A 419 -15.71 25.23 10.67
CA GLU A 419 -15.60 26.38 11.57
C GLU A 419 -16.55 26.29 12.78
N GLU A 420 -17.76 25.73 12.60
CA GLU A 420 -18.72 25.50 13.69
C GLU A 420 -18.27 24.34 14.61
N VAL A 421 -17.67 23.28 14.05
CA VAL A 421 -17.12 22.11 14.79
C VAL A 421 -15.81 22.45 15.51
N GLY A 422 -14.94 23.24 14.88
CA GLY A 422 -13.58 23.53 15.36
C GLY A 422 -12.55 22.44 15.02
N LEU A 423 -11.31 22.89 14.78
CA LEU A 423 -10.23 22.02 14.28
C LEU A 423 -9.83 20.90 15.25
N ASP A 424 -9.90 21.12 16.57
CA ASP A 424 -9.48 20.14 17.58
C ASP A 424 -10.42 18.93 17.65
N ASP A 425 -11.74 19.15 17.63
CA ASP A 425 -12.72 18.08 17.64
C ASP A 425 -12.81 17.37 16.28
N SER A 426 -12.64 18.10 15.17
CA SER A 426 -12.45 17.50 13.84
C SER A 426 -11.21 16.58 13.78
N ALA A 427 -10.06 17.04 14.29
CA ALA A 427 -8.84 16.24 14.39
C ALA A 427 -9.05 14.97 15.23
N LYS A 428 -9.75 15.10 16.35
CA LYS A 428 -10.10 14.00 17.27
C LYS A 428 -10.99 12.95 16.60
N PHE A 429 -12.00 13.37 15.84
CA PHE A 429 -12.88 12.48 15.10
C PHE A 429 -12.13 11.73 13.99
N MET A 430 -11.35 12.45 13.16
CA MET A 430 -10.55 11.83 12.10
C MET A 430 -9.46 10.89 12.63
N LYS A 431 -8.86 11.19 13.79
CA LYS A 431 -7.92 10.28 14.48
C LYS A 431 -8.60 8.97 14.90
N GLY A 432 -9.89 9.02 15.28
CA GLY A 432 -10.71 7.83 15.51
C GLY A 432 -10.95 6.99 14.26
N LEU A 433 -10.79 7.58 13.06
CA LEU A 433 -10.82 6.93 11.75
C LEU A 433 -9.41 6.62 11.20
N GLY A 434 -8.37 6.68 12.03
CA GLY A 434 -6.98 6.42 11.65
C GLY A 434 -6.33 7.50 10.77
N ILE A 435 -6.97 8.67 10.61
CA ILE A 435 -6.46 9.79 9.83
C ILE A 435 -5.91 10.86 10.77
N GLU A 436 -4.62 11.17 10.63
CA GLU A 436 -3.95 12.21 11.41
C GLU A 436 -3.22 13.19 10.48
N PHE A 437 -3.09 14.43 10.92
CA PHE A 437 -2.32 15.48 10.26
C PHE A 437 -1.35 16.11 11.26
N PRO A 438 -0.19 16.65 10.84
CA PRO A 438 0.75 17.32 11.75
C PRO A 438 0.12 18.53 12.46
N THR A 439 -0.72 19.26 11.73
CA THR A 439 -1.56 20.38 12.19
C THR A 439 -2.80 20.41 11.29
N MET A 440 -4.00 20.43 11.88
CA MET A 440 -5.25 20.61 11.13
C MET A 440 -5.42 22.06 10.65
N GLN A 441 -6.00 22.25 9.47
CA GLN A 441 -6.26 23.55 8.86
C GLN A 441 -7.70 23.58 8.29
N TYR A 442 -8.29 24.76 8.12
CA TYR A 442 -9.66 24.87 7.59
C TYR A 442 -9.81 24.41 6.13
N SER A 443 -8.70 24.41 5.37
CA SER A 443 -8.60 23.76 4.06
C SER A 443 -8.88 22.25 4.10
N ASN A 444 -8.68 21.59 5.25
CA ASN A 444 -8.92 20.15 5.39
C ASN A 444 -10.40 19.75 5.43
N ALA A 445 -11.34 20.72 5.41
CA ALA A 445 -12.73 20.45 5.05
C ALA A 445 -12.85 19.84 3.64
N ILE A 446 -11.97 20.24 2.70
CA ILE A 446 -12.12 19.89 1.27
C ILE A 446 -10.89 19.24 0.63
N SER A 447 -9.77 19.08 1.36
CA SER A 447 -8.49 18.60 0.82
C SER A 447 -7.71 17.78 1.87
N SER A 448 -7.05 16.69 1.43
CA SER A 448 -6.12 15.92 2.27
C SER A 448 -4.68 16.39 2.20
N ARG A 449 -4.38 17.47 1.46
CA ARG A 449 -3.03 18.06 1.44
C ARG A 449 -2.70 18.68 2.79
N TYR A 450 -1.45 18.52 3.22
CA TYR A 450 -0.93 19.07 4.47
C TYR A 450 0.49 19.59 4.28
N THR A 451 0.87 20.58 5.09
CA THR A 451 2.22 21.18 5.07
C THR A 451 3.01 20.77 6.30
N GLY A 452 3.96 19.85 6.12
CA GLY A 452 4.86 19.35 7.16
C GLY A 452 5.97 18.53 6.53
N GLY A 453 7.20 19.05 6.57
CA GLY A 453 8.32 18.57 5.75
C GLY A 453 9.01 17.29 6.22
N ASP A 454 8.26 16.25 6.60
CA ASP A 454 8.81 14.91 6.82
C ASP A 454 7.80 13.83 6.41
N SER A 455 8.28 12.77 5.74
CA SER A 455 7.44 11.75 5.09
C SER A 455 6.99 10.64 6.04
N ASP A 456 6.61 11.02 7.26
CA ASP A 456 6.07 10.11 8.27
C ASP A 456 4.73 9.52 7.79
N LYS A 457 4.79 8.24 7.40
CA LYS A 457 3.67 7.44 6.86
C LYS A 457 2.43 7.41 7.75
N LYS A 458 2.48 7.90 8.99
CA LYS A 458 1.29 8.02 9.85
C LYS A 458 0.35 9.17 9.47
N TYR A 459 0.82 10.19 8.75
CA TYR A 459 0.02 11.38 8.41
C TYR A 459 -0.63 11.32 7.01
N GLY A 460 -1.72 12.07 6.83
CA GLY A 460 -2.44 12.24 5.57
C GLY A 460 -3.41 11.10 5.23
N VAL A 461 -3.89 11.08 3.98
CA VAL A 461 -4.90 10.13 3.49
C VAL A 461 -4.46 9.47 2.19
N SER A 462 -4.62 8.16 2.12
CA SER A 462 -4.39 7.30 0.95
C SER A 462 -5.65 6.47 0.67
N THR A 463 -5.72 5.69 -0.42
CA THR A 463 -6.92 4.88 -0.67
C THR A 463 -7.12 3.76 0.37
N GLU A 464 -6.03 3.18 0.89
CA GLU A 464 -6.08 2.25 2.04
C GLU A 464 -6.78 2.90 3.25
N ARG A 465 -6.32 4.08 3.66
CA ARG A 465 -6.85 4.83 4.80
C ARG A 465 -8.30 5.27 4.56
N LEU A 466 -8.60 5.74 3.36
CA LEU A 466 -9.92 6.23 2.99
C LEU A 466 -10.95 5.09 2.98
N ALA A 467 -10.59 3.90 2.48
CA ALA A 467 -11.45 2.72 2.52
C ALA A 467 -11.73 2.27 3.97
N GLY A 468 -10.68 2.19 4.82
CA GLY A 468 -10.83 1.83 6.24
C GLY A 468 -11.55 2.89 7.10
N ALA A 469 -11.44 4.17 6.75
CA ALA A 469 -12.21 5.23 7.40
C ALA A 469 -13.69 5.17 6.99
N TYR A 470 -13.99 4.89 5.72
CA TYR A 470 -15.37 4.80 5.24
C TYR A 470 -16.09 3.51 5.66
N SER A 471 -15.38 2.41 5.93
CA SER A 471 -16.01 1.21 6.52
C SER A 471 -16.57 1.46 7.93
N ALA A 472 -16.03 2.44 8.67
CA ALA A 472 -16.59 2.83 9.97
C ALA A 472 -17.99 3.48 9.84
N PHE A 473 -18.29 4.16 8.72
CA PHE A 473 -19.67 4.58 8.44
C PHE A 473 -20.54 3.34 8.11
N ALA A 474 -20.01 2.42 7.31
CA ALA A 474 -20.71 1.22 6.85
C ALA A 474 -21.09 0.23 7.98
N ASN A 475 -20.26 0.03 9.00
CA ASN A 475 -20.53 -0.90 10.11
C ASN A 475 -21.21 -0.25 11.34
N GLY A 476 -21.66 1.00 11.23
CA GLY A 476 -22.36 1.68 12.33
C GLY A 476 -21.44 2.24 13.42
N GLY A 477 -20.21 2.62 13.08
CA GLY A 477 -19.36 3.53 13.87
C GLY A 477 -18.05 2.97 14.41
N THR A 478 -17.59 1.82 13.92
CA THR A 478 -16.39 1.13 14.42
C THR A 478 -15.27 1.17 13.37
N TYR A 479 -14.17 1.85 13.67
CA TYR A 479 -13.00 1.85 12.80
C TYR A 479 -12.20 0.55 12.97
N HIS A 480 -11.89 -0.11 11.86
CA HIS A 480 -10.95 -1.22 11.82
C HIS A 480 -9.76 -0.80 10.97
N LYS A 481 -8.56 -0.79 11.58
CA LYS A 481 -7.34 -0.46 10.85
C LYS A 481 -7.12 -1.47 9.70
N PRO A 482 -6.86 -1.01 8.46
CA PRO A 482 -6.43 -1.86 7.35
C PRO A 482 -5.25 -2.76 7.70
N TYR A 483 -5.35 -4.03 7.30
CA TYR A 483 -4.33 -5.06 7.52
C TYR A 483 -4.35 -6.13 6.42
N TYR A 484 -3.21 -6.80 6.18
CA TYR A 484 -2.97 -7.69 5.03
C TYR A 484 -2.61 -9.13 5.45
N VAL A 485 -2.03 -9.30 6.63
CA VAL A 485 -1.66 -10.61 7.20
C VAL A 485 -2.81 -11.13 8.06
N LYS A 486 -3.25 -12.36 7.84
CA LYS A 486 -4.22 -13.07 8.70
C LYS A 486 -3.53 -13.92 9.77
N LYS A 487 -2.47 -14.64 9.38
CA LYS A 487 -1.55 -15.29 10.31
C LYS A 487 -0.19 -15.61 9.70
N ILE A 488 0.81 -15.73 10.57
CA ILE A 488 2.12 -16.31 10.27
C ILE A 488 2.18 -17.70 10.94
N VAL A 489 2.68 -18.70 10.23
CA VAL A 489 3.00 -20.03 10.79
C VAL A 489 4.50 -20.29 10.63
N PHE A 490 5.13 -20.77 11.70
CA PHE A 490 6.58 -20.91 11.82
C PHE A 490 7.07 -22.33 11.47
N GLN A 491 8.39 -22.51 11.38
CA GLN A 491 9.02 -23.81 11.07
C GLN A 491 8.77 -24.91 12.11
N ASP A 492 8.35 -24.55 13.32
CA ASP A 492 7.98 -25.49 14.40
C ASP A 492 6.45 -25.69 14.53
N ASP A 493 5.69 -25.30 13.51
CA ASP A 493 4.23 -25.31 13.42
C ASP A 493 3.50 -24.46 14.51
N THR A 494 4.20 -23.54 15.17
CA THR A 494 3.54 -22.50 15.99
C THR A 494 2.93 -21.40 15.10
N GLU A 495 1.88 -20.71 15.59
CA GLU A 495 1.15 -19.68 14.82
C GLU A 495 1.05 -18.34 15.56
N GLN A 496 1.13 -17.24 14.82
CA GLN A 496 0.79 -15.89 15.27
C GLN A 496 -0.35 -15.33 14.40
N SER A 497 -1.53 -15.13 14.99
CA SER A 497 -2.71 -14.58 14.31
C SER A 497 -2.78 -13.05 14.39
N PHE A 498 -3.37 -12.45 13.36
CA PHE A 498 -3.51 -11.02 13.16
C PHE A 498 -5.00 -10.72 12.91
N GLU A 499 -5.64 -10.01 13.83
CA GLU A 499 -7.06 -9.65 13.77
C GLU A 499 -7.26 -8.24 14.34
N SER A 500 -7.95 -7.38 13.60
CA SER A 500 -8.34 -6.04 14.08
C SER A 500 -9.52 -6.16 15.03
N LYS A 501 -9.36 -5.66 16.26
CA LYS A 501 -10.41 -5.70 17.30
C LYS A 501 -11.50 -4.64 17.14
N GLY A 502 -11.29 -3.69 16.23
CA GLY A 502 -12.11 -2.49 16.09
C GLY A 502 -11.90 -1.48 17.23
N GLU A 503 -12.00 -0.20 16.91
CA GLU A 503 -12.11 0.89 17.88
C GLU A 503 -13.34 1.75 17.56
N ARG A 504 -14.07 2.21 18.59
CA ARG A 504 -15.30 2.97 18.39
C ARG A 504 -14.98 4.41 18.01
N ALA A 505 -15.19 4.76 16.74
CA ALA A 505 -14.87 6.07 16.19
C ALA A 505 -16.00 7.09 16.38
N MET A 506 -17.25 6.64 16.31
CA MET A 506 -18.46 7.49 16.36
C MET A 506 -19.68 6.72 16.88
N THR A 507 -20.81 7.40 17.07
CA THR A 507 -22.11 6.77 17.30
C THR A 507 -22.68 6.09 16.04
N ASP A 508 -23.55 5.10 16.25
CA ASP A 508 -24.35 4.45 15.22
C ASP A 508 -25.34 5.43 14.59
N VAL A 509 -25.83 6.40 15.37
CA VAL A 509 -26.55 7.59 14.89
C VAL A 509 -25.74 8.37 13.84
N THR A 510 -24.52 8.82 14.18
CA THR A 510 -23.64 9.55 13.25
C THR A 510 -23.34 8.73 11.99
N ALA A 511 -22.99 7.45 12.15
CA ALA A 511 -22.70 6.55 11.03
C ALA A 511 -23.91 6.39 10.09
N TYR A 512 -25.11 6.19 10.63
CA TYR A 512 -26.34 6.10 9.86
C TYR A 512 -26.70 7.43 9.17
N MET A 513 -26.57 8.57 9.86
CA MET A 513 -26.88 9.89 9.29
C MET A 513 -25.94 10.27 8.14
N ILE A 514 -24.64 9.92 8.22
CA ILE A 514 -23.71 10.04 7.09
C ILE A 514 -24.14 9.10 5.96
N THR A 515 -24.36 7.81 6.25
CA THR A 515 -24.73 6.80 5.25
C THR A 515 -26.00 7.18 4.48
N ASP A 516 -27.02 7.69 5.16
CA ASP A 516 -28.29 8.11 4.56
C ASP A 516 -28.17 9.33 3.62
N ILE A 517 -27.16 10.18 3.81
CA ILE A 517 -26.85 11.28 2.88
C ILE A 517 -25.93 10.79 1.74
N LEU A 518 -24.98 9.90 2.03
CA LEU A 518 -24.07 9.35 1.02
C LEU A 518 -24.74 8.35 0.06
N LYS A 519 -25.91 7.80 0.39
CA LYS A 519 -26.85 7.22 -0.60
C LYS A 519 -27.35 8.29 -1.57
N GLY A 520 -27.78 9.44 -1.04
CA GLY A 520 -28.27 10.60 -1.79
C GLY A 520 -27.25 11.15 -2.80
N VAL A 521 -25.95 11.09 -2.47
CA VAL A 521 -24.84 11.42 -3.40
C VAL A 521 -24.87 10.55 -4.66
N ILE A 522 -25.20 9.26 -4.55
CA ILE A 522 -25.25 8.33 -5.70
C ILE A 522 -26.61 8.44 -6.43
N THR A 523 -27.73 8.54 -5.72
CA THR A 523 -29.06 8.55 -6.36
C THR A 523 -29.42 9.88 -7.03
N SER A 524 -28.86 11.00 -6.55
CA SER A 524 -29.35 12.35 -6.86
C SER A 524 -28.30 13.45 -6.77
N GLY A 525 -27.08 13.13 -6.34
CA GLY A 525 -25.99 14.09 -6.16
C GLY A 525 -24.81 13.85 -7.10
N THR A 526 -23.64 14.28 -6.67
CA THR A 526 -22.40 14.28 -7.48
C THR A 526 -21.87 12.90 -7.88
N GLY A 527 -22.29 11.81 -7.22
CA GLY A 527 -21.77 10.46 -7.41
C GLY A 527 -22.55 9.57 -8.39
N ASN A 528 -23.43 10.13 -9.21
CA ASN A 528 -24.39 9.33 -10.00
C ASN A 528 -23.73 8.36 -11.00
N ASN A 529 -22.53 8.62 -11.50
CA ASN A 529 -21.79 7.69 -12.38
C ASN A 529 -21.37 6.37 -11.69
N ALA A 530 -21.30 6.37 -10.34
CA ALA A 530 -20.98 5.20 -9.54
C ALA A 530 -22.20 4.28 -9.28
N ALA A 531 -23.38 4.60 -9.80
CA ALA A 531 -24.59 3.80 -9.59
C ALA A 531 -24.48 2.40 -10.24
N ILE A 532 -24.67 1.36 -9.43
CA ILE A 532 -24.82 -0.04 -9.85
C ILE A 532 -26.31 -0.39 -9.73
N ASP A 533 -26.90 -0.96 -10.78
CA ASP A 533 -28.34 -1.26 -10.79
C ASP A 533 -28.74 -2.26 -9.68
N GLY A 534 -29.82 -1.95 -8.98
CA GLY A 534 -30.32 -2.71 -7.83
C GLY A 534 -29.45 -2.70 -6.56
N LEU A 535 -28.18 -2.25 -6.59
CA LEU A 535 -27.28 -2.31 -5.44
C LEU A 535 -27.56 -1.21 -4.41
N ILE A 536 -27.63 -1.60 -3.14
CA ILE A 536 -27.76 -0.68 -2.01
C ILE A 536 -26.35 -0.28 -1.55
N GLN A 537 -25.97 0.95 -1.91
CA GLN A 537 -24.63 1.50 -1.68
C GLN A 537 -24.69 2.99 -1.32
N ALA A 538 -23.65 3.46 -0.65
CA ALA A 538 -23.43 4.86 -0.32
C ALA A 538 -22.01 5.26 -0.70
N GLY A 539 -21.75 6.52 -1.05
CA GLY A 539 -20.40 6.95 -1.44
C GLY A 539 -20.22 8.44 -1.61
N LYS A 540 -18.97 8.84 -1.86
CA LYS A 540 -18.56 10.23 -2.02
C LYS A 540 -17.49 10.39 -3.10
N THR A 541 -17.72 11.37 -3.98
CA THR A 541 -16.76 11.91 -4.95
C THR A 541 -15.71 12.81 -4.29
N GLY A 542 -14.52 12.83 -4.86
CA GLY A 542 -13.50 13.84 -4.59
C GLY A 542 -12.86 14.36 -5.87
N THR A 543 -12.42 15.60 -5.78
CA THR A 543 -11.74 16.36 -6.82
C THR A 543 -10.84 17.33 -6.08
N SER A 544 -9.58 17.45 -6.49
CA SER A 544 -8.65 18.44 -5.96
C SER A 544 -8.55 19.64 -6.90
N ASP A 545 -8.04 20.76 -6.38
CA ASP A 545 -7.72 21.95 -7.16
C ASP A 545 -6.19 22.16 -7.18
N TYR A 546 -5.70 22.81 -8.23
CA TYR A 546 -4.36 23.38 -8.25
C TYR A 546 -4.26 24.59 -7.32
N GLY A 547 -3.11 24.76 -6.67
CA GLY A 547 -2.82 26.00 -5.93
C GLY A 547 -2.64 27.19 -6.89
N GLU A 548 -3.02 28.40 -6.47
CA GLU A 548 -3.04 29.59 -7.34
C GLU A 548 -1.69 29.92 -8.00
N ASP A 549 -0.57 29.55 -7.37
CA ASP A 549 0.81 29.74 -7.87
C ASP A 549 1.41 28.51 -8.59
N GLN A 550 0.64 27.44 -8.85
CA GLN A 550 1.16 26.23 -9.51
C GLN A 550 1.14 26.35 -11.04
N GLU A 551 2.25 26.00 -11.71
CA GLU A 551 2.29 25.87 -13.16
C GLU A 551 1.55 24.60 -13.61
N VAL A 552 0.60 24.74 -14.55
CA VAL A 552 -0.26 23.66 -15.05
C VAL A 552 -0.14 23.57 -16.58
N ASP A 553 0.01 22.35 -17.10
CA ASP A 553 0.18 22.06 -18.53
C ASP A 553 -1.14 22.05 -19.35
N GLY A 554 -2.21 22.67 -18.86
CA GLY A 554 -3.52 22.69 -19.53
C GLY A 554 -4.70 23.07 -18.61
N GLU A 555 -5.91 22.68 -19.00
CA GLU A 555 -7.15 22.86 -18.23
C GLU A 555 -7.63 21.52 -17.64
N GLY A 556 -8.03 21.52 -16.37
CA GLY A 556 -8.51 20.36 -15.63
C GLY A 556 -8.02 20.34 -14.18
N VAL A 557 -7.96 19.15 -13.57
CA VAL A 557 -7.69 18.95 -12.12
C VAL A 557 -6.52 17.98 -11.88
N PRO A 558 -5.76 18.09 -10.78
CA PRO A 558 -4.61 17.20 -10.53
C PRO A 558 -5.02 15.79 -10.10
N ASP A 559 -6.07 15.66 -9.28
CA ASP A 559 -6.54 14.41 -8.70
C ASP A 559 -8.08 14.31 -8.79
N VAL A 560 -8.59 13.12 -9.07
CA VAL A 560 -10.00 12.75 -8.82
C VAL A 560 -10.07 11.47 -8.00
N SER A 561 -11.11 11.35 -7.18
CA SER A 561 -11.30 10.19 -6.31
C SER A 561 -12.78 9.81 -6.17
N PHE A 562 -13.01 8.57 -5.80
CA PHE A 562 -14.32 8.10 -5.36
C PHE A 562 -14.12 7.08 -4.25
N VAL A 563 -14.90 7.19 -3.18
CA VAL A 563 -15.00 6.13 -2.16
C VAL A 563 -16.46 5.79 -1.94
N GLY A 564 -16.78 4.51 -2.02
CA GLY A 564 -18.14 4.01 -1.78
C GLY A 564 -18.12 2.67 -1.07
N TYR A 565 -19.26 2.32 -0.50
CA TYR A 565 -19.39 1.15 0.35
C TYR A 565 -20.79 0.54 0.30
N THR A 566 -20.82 -0.76 0.53
CA THR A 566 -21.99 -1.57 0.90
C THR A 566 -21.88 -1.92 2.39
N ARG A 567 -22.76 -2.78 2.91
CA ARG A 567 -22.60 -3.34 4.26
C ARG A 567 -21.44 -4.33 4.42
N HIS A 568 -20.82 -4.77 3.32
CA HIS A 568 -19.76 -5.80 3.33
C HIS A 568 -18.39 -5.27 2.90
N TYR A 569 -18.34 -4.35 1.94
CA TYR A 569 -17.09 -3.84 1.38
C TYR A 569 -17.08 -2.33 1.25
N SER A 570 -15.91 -1.73 1.53
CA SER A 570 -15.55 -0.34 1.27
C SER A 570 -14.47 -0.29 0.20
N VAL A 571 -14.69 0.48 -0.86
CA VAL A 571 -13.78 0.59 -2.02
C VAL A 571 -13.45 2.06 -2.21
N ALA A 572 -12.18 2.42 -2.07
CA ALA A 572 -11.67 3.76 -2.32
C ALA A 572 -10.73 3.76 -3.53
N VAL A 573 -10.93 4.71 -4.44
CA VAL A 573 -10.19 4.90 -5.68
C VAL A 573 -9.66 6.34 -5.76
N TRP A 574 -8.43 6.48 -6.24
CA TRP A 574 -7.80 7.75 -6.63
C TRP A 574 -7.24 7.61 -8.05
N ALA A 575 -7.26 8.70 -8.82
CA ALA A 575 -6.66 8.80 -10.15
C ALA A 575 -5.92 10.13 -10.32
N GLY A 576 -4.79 10.11 -11.01
CA GLY A 576 -3.95 11.29 -11.27
C GLY A 576 -2.65 10.98 -12.02
N TYR A 577 -1.96 12.01 -12.50
CA TYR A 577 -0.69 11.86 -13.23
C TYR A 577 0.52 12.03 -12.33
N ASN A 578 1.55 11.20 -12.53
CA ASN A 578 2.82 11.29 -11.77
C ASN A 578 3.54 12.64 -11.94
N LYS A 579 3.37 13.32 -13.08
CA LYS A 579 3.71 14.75 -13.23
C LYS A 579 2.50 15.57 -12.78
N GLU A 580 2.51 16.09 -11.55
CA GLU A 580 1.32 16.75 -10.97
C GLU A 580 0.77 17.91 -11.81
N SER A 581 1.64 18.64 -12.53
CA SER A 581 1.23 19.75 -13.41
C SER A 581 0.41 19.33 -14.63
N ARG A 582 0.33 18.04 -14.96
CA ARG A 582 -0.52 17.52 -16.06
C ARG A 582 -1.94 17.29 -15.52
N PRO A 583 -2.96 18.01 -16.01
CA PRO A 583 -4.32 17.88 -15.50
C PRO A 583 -5.08 16.68 -16.10
N ILE A 584 -6.00 16.14 -15.30
CA ILE A 584 -7.13 15.33 -15.77
C ILE A 584 -8.17 16.28 -16.38
N THR A 585 -8.34 16.21 -17.70
CA THR A 585 -9.34 16.99 -18.43
C THR A 585 -10.76 16.52 -18.09
N GLU A 586 -11.74 17.42 -18.21
CA GLU A 586 -13.15 17.24 -17.81
C GLU A 586 -13.74 15.88 -18.23
N ALA A 587 -13.46 15.45 -19.47
CA ALA A 587 -13.94 14.20 -20.06
C ALA A 587 -13.54 12.92 -19.29
N TYR A 588 -12.53 12.97 -18.41
CA TYR A 588 -12.02 11.82 -17.65
C TYR A 588 -12.16 11.98 -16.13
N GLN A 589 -12.79 13.06 -15.64
CA GLN A 589 -12.90 13.31 -14.19
C GLN A 589 -13.83 12.33 -13.44
N GLN A 590 -14.59 11.51 -14.17
CA GLN A 590 -15.42 10.44 -13.60
C GLN A 590 -14.70 9.10 -13.41
N ILE A 591 -13.45 8.96 -13.85
CA ILE A 591 -12.78 7.66 -13.98
C ILE A 591 -12.59 6.90 -12.66
N ALA A 592 -12.50 7.60 -11.53
CA ALA A 592 -12.47 6.98 -10.21
C ALA A 592 -13.83 6.34 -9.84
N SER A 593 -14.94 6.97 -10.23
CA SER A 593 -16.30 6.42 -10.12
C SER A 593 -16.50 5.20 -11.04
N ASP A 594 -15.88 5.20 -12.22
CA ASP A 594 -15.92 4.06 -13.14
C ASP A 594 -15.17 2.85 -12.57
N VAL A 595 -13.90 3.01 -12.17
CA VAL A 595 -13.13 1.93 -11.52
C VAL A 595 -13.82 1.42 -10.26
N TYR A 596 -14.43 2.30 -9.46
CA TYR A 596 -15.24 1.90 -8.31
C TYR A 596 -16.41 1.00 -8.72
N ARG A 597 -17.19 1.38 -9.75
CA ARG A 597 -18.37 0.66 -10.20
C ARG A 597 -18.01 -0.76 -10.66
N GLU A 598 -16.97 -0.90 -11.45
CA GLU A 598 -16.53 -2.20 -11.98
C GLU A 598 -15.94 -3.10 -10.88
N ALA A 599 -15.20 -2.53 -9.91
CA ALA A 599 -14.69 -3.27 -8.76
C ALA A 599 -15.78 -3.69 -7.78
N MET A 600 -16.69 -2.77 -7.41
CA MET A 600 -17.78 -3.04 -6.47
C MET A 600 -18.81 -4.01 -7.05
N THR A 601 -19.01 -4.04 -8.38
CA THR A 601 -19.90 -5.02 -9.03
C THR A 601 -19.43 -6.47 -8.80
N GLU A 602 -18.13 -6.74 -8.96
CA GLU A 602 -17.53 -8.05 -8.66
C GLU A 602 -17.66 -8.39 -7.16
N MET A 603 -17.33 -7.44 -6.27
CA MET A 603 -17.41 -7.66 -4.83
C MET A 603 -18.84 -7.92 -4.34
N ALA A 604 -19.82 -7.13 -4.81
CA ALA A 604 -21.23 -7.26 -4.44
C ALA A 604 -21.84 -8.59 -4.93
N SER A 605 -21.32 -9.18 -6.02
CA SER A 605 -21.81 -10.47 -6.53
C SER A 605 -21.60 -11.64 -5.56
N LYS A 606 -20.69 -11.50 -4.59
CA LYS A 606 -20.26 -12.54 -3.64
C LYS A 606 -21.01 -12.50 -2.30
N VAL A 607 -21.85 -11.48 -2.05
CA VAL A 607 -22.45 -11.18 -0.73
C VAL A 607 -23.94 -10.80 -0.84
N SER A 608 -24.60 -10.53 0.29
CA SER A 608 -25.99 -10.08 0.33
C SER A 608 -26.12 -8.56 0.10
N ASN A 609 -27.20 -8.16 -0.58
CA ASN A 609 -27.52 -6.77 -0.87
C ASN A 609 -28.42 -6.21 0.25
N ASP A 610 -27.88 -6.10 1.46
CA ASP A 610 -28.62 -5.70 2.66
C ASP A 610 -28.57 -4.18 2.89
N ASP A 611 -29.70 -3.58 3.26
CA ASP A 611 -29.74 -2.16 3.68
C ASP A 611 -29.35 -1.96 5.15
N TRP A 612 -28.96 -0.74 5.49
CA TRP A 612 -28.76 -0.25 6.84
C TRP A 612 -30.08 -0.02 7.56
N GLU A 613 -30.26 -0.67 8.70
CA GLU A 613 -31.37 -0.41 9.61
C GLU A 613 -31.18 0.94 10.33
N MET A 614 -32.25 1.71 10.51
CA MET A 614 -32.19 2.98 11.25
C MET A 614 -32.04 2.71 12.76
N PRO A 615 -31.00 3.22 13.42
CA PRO A 615 -30.75 2.95 14.83
C PRO A 615 -31.77 3.65 15.75
N ASN A 616 -31.89 3.16 16.98
CA ASN A 616 -32.68 3.82 18.01
C ASN A 616 -32.06 5.18 18.36
N GLY A 617 -32.89 6.20 18.60
CA GLY A 617 -32.41 7.56 18.83
C GLY A 617 -32.34 8.42 17.57
N VAL A 618 -32.91 7.96 16.45
CA VAL A 618 -33.06 8.73 15.20
C VAL A 618 -34.53 8.80 14.78
N THR A 619 -35.04 10.01 14.60
CA THR A 619 -36.36 10.29 14.04
C THR A 619 -36.22 10.84 12.61
N ARG A 620 -36.92 10.25 11.64
CA ARG A 620 -37.04 10.79 10.26
C ARG A 620 -38.31 11.63 10.12
N ILE A 621 -38.18 12.84 9.59
CA ILE A 621 -39.31 13.75 9.28
C ILE A 621 -39.15 14.24 7.83
N GLY A 622 -40.02 13.76 6.95
CA GLY A 622 -39.86 13.93 5.51
C GLY A 622 -38.62 13.18 5.01
N GLY A 623 -37.74 13.85 4.26
CA GLY A 623 -36.45 13.30 3.86
C GLY A 623 -35.36 13.39 4.94
N GLU A 624 -35.56 14.18 6.00
CA GLU A 624 -34.49 14.58 6.91
C GLU A 624 -34.47 13.80 8.23
N LEU A 625 -33.29 13.63 8.81
CA LEU A 625 -33.02 12.90 10.05
C LEU A 625 -32.66 13.85 11.20
N TYR A 626 -33.11 13.48 12.40
CA TYR A 626 -32.94 14.21 13.64
C TYR A 626 -32.51 13.24 14.74
N GLN A 627 -31.49 13.60 15.53
CA GLN A 627 -31.11 12.85 16.72
C GLN A 627 -32.11 13.13 17.86
N ASP A 628 -32.65 12.07 18.47
CA ASP A 628 -33.66 12.19 19.52
C ASP A 628 -33.10 12.86 20.78
N GLY A 629 -33.93 13.69 21.42
CA GLY A 629 -33.56 14.45 22.61
C GLY A 629 -32.93 15.82 22.32
N TYR A 630 -32.55 16.11 21.07
CA TYR A 630 -31.99 17.40 20.67
C TYR A 630 -33.07 18.31 20.07
N ASN A 631 -33.03 19.60 20.45
CA ASN A 631 -34.11 20.58 20.18
C ASN A 631 -34.22 21.06 18.72
N GLN A 632 -33.75 20.28 17.73
CA GLN A 632 -33.80 20.64 16.32
C GLN A 632 -35.06 20.15 15.59
N ILE A 633 -35.85 19.25 16.19
CA ILE A 633 -37.14 18.81 15.64
C ILE A 633 -38.08 20.03 15.51
N PRO A 634 -38.55 20.38 14.29
CA PRO A 634 -39.51 21.45 14.13
C PRO A 634 -40.82 21.05 14.81
N GLN A 635 -41.28 21.84 15.79
CA GLN A 635 -42.60 21.65 16.40
C GLN A 635 -43.69 21.91 15.37
N SER A 636 -44.10 20.85 14.66
CA SER A 636 -45.20 20.89 13.71
C SER A 636 -46.49 21.26 14.44
N SER A 637 -47.00 22.45 14.13
CA SER A 637 -48.18 23.00 14.77
C SER A 637 -49.43 22.23 14.35
N VAL A 638 -49.80 21.21 15.14
CA VAL A 638 -51.11 20.55 15.09
C VAL A 638 -52.17 21.52 15.65
N SER A 639 -52.40 22.60 14.92
CA SER A 639 -53.44 23.59 15.21
C SER A 639 -54.80 23.00 14.87
N THR A 640 -55.43 22.37 15.87
CA THR A 640 -56.86 22.06 15.86
C THR A 640 -57.64 23.31 15.44
N PRO A 641 -58.51 23.25 14.40
CA PRO A 641 -59.18 24.44 13.90
C PRO A 641 -60.12 25.02 14.98
N PRO A 642 -60.03 26.32 15.31
CA PRO A 642 -60.90 26.94 16.29
C PRO A 642 -62.34 27.03 15.77
N SER A 643 -63.31 26.83 16.66
CA SER A 643 -64.74 26.90 16.30
C SER A 643 -65.13 28.32 15.89
N SER A 644 -65.88 28.44 14.79
CA SER A 644 -66.36 29.73 14.29
C SER A 644 -67.30 30.40 15.30
N THR A 645 -66.98 31.65 15.66
CA THR A 645 -67.93 32.56 16.31
C THR A 645 -68.01 33.82 15.45
N THR A 646 -69.18 34.09 14.90
CA THR A 646 -69.42 35.24 14.02
C THR A 646 -69.68 36.49 14.85
N GLU A 647 -68.94 37.56 14.61
CA GLU A 647 -69.42 38.91 14.89
C GLU A 647 -68.97 39.85 13.77
N SER A 648 -69.75 40.90 13.52
CA SER A 648 -69.64 41.72 12.30
C SER A 648 -69.95 43.17 12.60
N THR A 649 -69.11 44.09 12.11
CA THR A 649 -69.49 45.49 11.92
C THR A 649 -68.67 46.12 10.80
N THR A 650 -69.33 46.93 9.99
CA THR A 650 -68.75 47.94 9.06
C THR A 650 -68.11 49.09 9.88
N GLU A 651 -67.45 50.12 9.36
CA GLU A 651 -67.32 50.79 8.05
C GLU A 651 -65.99 51.62 8.14
N SER A 652 -65.35 52.25 7.14
CA SER A 652 -65.79 52.89 5.89
C SER A 652 -64.63 53.00 4.88
N THR A 653 -64.95 53.35 3.62
CA THR A 653 -64.00 53.67 2.55
C THR A 653 -63.62 55.16 2.52
N GLU A 654 -62.40 55.50 2.06
CA GLU A 654 -62.13 56.76 1.36
C GLU A 654 -61.15 56.52 0.21
N SER A 655 -61.31 57.24 -0.90
CA SER A 655 -60.60 57.02 -2.18
C SER A 655 -60.28 58.35 -2.85
N THR A 656 -59.22 58.42 -3.66
CA THR A 656 -59.03 59.51 -4.64
C THR A 656 -58.13 59.08 -5.80
N GLU A 657 -58.36 59.62 -6.99
CA GLU A 657 -57.85 59.14 -8.28
C GLU A 657 -56.85 60.11 -8.95
N SER A 658 -55.98 59.57 -9.82
CA SER A 658 -55.66 60.05 -11.19
C SER A 658 -54.67 59.06 -11.83
N SER A 659 -54.89 58.38 -12.96
CA SER A 659 -54.94 58.85 -14.37
C SER A 659 -53.70 59.71 -14.78
N GLU A 660 -53.08 59.54 -15.95
CA GLU A 660 -53.57 59.05 -17.26
C GLU A 660 -52.62 58.03 -17.96
N GLU A 661 -53.22 57.17 -18.81
CA GLU A 661 -52.90 56.71 -20.21
C GLU A 661 -51.44 56.74 -20.80
N SER A 662 -51.08 56.01 -21.87
CA SER A 662 -51.85 55.36 -22.95
C SER A 662 -51.17 54.13 -23.64
N SER A 663 -52.02 53.18 -24.11
CA SER A 663 -52.02 52.35 -25.37
C SER A 663 -50.73 52.11 -26.22
N GLU A 664 -50.51 51.03 -27.00
CA GLU A 664 -51.32 49.93 -27.62
C GLU A 664 -50.54 48.58 -27.52
N SER A 665 -51.10 47.34 -27.45
CA SER A 665 -51.89 46.53 -28.42
C SER A 665 -51.14 46.21 -29.74
N SER A 666 -51.13 45.00 -30.35
CA SER A 666 -52.11 43.88 -30.31
C SER A 666 -51.52 42.47 -30.62
N SER A 667 -52.37 41.44 -30.40
CA SER A 667 -52.40 40.01 -30.82
C SER A 667 -51.89 39.63 -32.24
N SER A 668 -51.72 38.35 -32.67
CA SER A 668 -52.39 37.04 -32.36
C SER A 668 -51.43 35.83 -32.59
N THR A 669 -51.57 34.60 -32.06
CA THR A 669 -52.51 33.47 -32.39
C THR A 669 -52.80 33.26 -33.90
N GLU A 670 -52.93 32.06 -34.50
CA GLU A 670 -53.03 30.61 -34.11
C GLU A 670 -52.35 29.72 -35.23
N GLU A 671 -52.32 28.37 -35.33
CA GLU A 671 -53.09 27.22 -34.82
C GLU A 671 -52.13 26.02 -34.43
N SER A 672 -52.26 24.81 -35.02
CA SER A 672 -51.44 23.58 -34.76
C SER A 672 -51.69 22.49 -35.82
N LYS A 673 -50.75 21.57 -36.10
CA LYS A 673 -51.02 20.19 -36.64
C LYS A 673 -49.79 19.27 -36.80
N GLU A 674 -49.96 18.03 -36.34
CA GLU A 674 -49.32 16.76 -36.79
C GLU A 674 -50.27 16.04 -37.80
N PRO A 675 -50.03 14.81 -38.36
CA PRO A 675 -48.99 13.79 -38.06
C PRO A 675 -48.35 13.04 -39.29
N GLU A 676 -47.69 11.91 -38.98
CA GLU A 676 -47.45 10.67 -39.80
C GLU A 676 -46.28 10.55 -40.81
N SER A 677 -45.21 9.84 -40.35
CA SER A 677 -44.67 8.55 -40.86
C SER A 677 -44.44 8.27 -42.37
N SER A 678 -43.19 7.90 -42.75
CA SER A 678 -42.85 6.66 -43.51
C SER A 678 -41.34 6.51 -43.83
N THR A 679 -40.88 5.28 -44.18
CA THR A 679 -39.48 4.86 -44.48
C THR A 679 -39.44 3.80 -45.61
N PRO A 680 -38.27 3.29 -46.11
CA PRO A 680 -36.88 3.76 -46.01
C PRO A 680 -36.38 4.38 -47.35
N PRO A 681 -35.69 3.74 -48.35
CA PRO A 681 -35.11 2.38 -48.53
C PRO A 681 -33.55 2.36 -48.38
N SER A 682 -32.78 1.68 -49.26
CA SER A 682 -31.32 1.43 -49.14
C SER A 682 -30.60 1.13 -50.50
N SER A 683 -29.31 1.48 -50.61
CA SER A 683 -28.26 0.88 -51.49
C SER A 683 -26.90 1.57 -51.20
N SER A 684 -25.76 0.97 -50.82
CA SER A 684 -25.01 -0.23 -51.25
C SER A 684 -24.13 -0.06 -52.50
N SER A 685 -22.80 0.09 -52.35
CA SER A 685 -21.77 -0.48 -53.25
C SER A 685 -20.32 -0.27 -52.75
N GLU A 686 -19.57 -1.36 -52.67
CA GLU A 686 -18.09 -1.44 -52.56
C GLU A 686 -17.43 -1.11 -53.93
N PRO A 687 -16.10 -0.86 -54.03
CA PRO A 687 -15.19 -2.00 -54.33
C PRO A 687 -13.70 -1.87 -53.89
N GLU A 688 -13.04 -3.03 -53.78
CA GLU A 688 -11.58 -3.26 -53.80
C GLU A 688 -11.14 -3.81 -55.20
N PRO A 689 -9.86 -4.19 -55.48
CA PRO A 689 -8.56 -3.74 -54.98
C PRO A 689 -7.54 -3.40 -56.11
N SER A 690 -6.33 -2.92 -55.78
CA SER A 690 -5.13 -3.07 -56.66
C SER A 690 -3.80 -2.95 -55.88
N SER A 691 -2.68 -3.40 -56.46
CA SER A 691 -1.42 -3.68 -55.74
C SER A 691 -0.14 -3.20 -56.44
N SER A 692 0.94 -3.05 -55.65
CA SER A 692 2.37 -3.05 -56.05
C SER A 692 2.97 -1.77 -56.67
N SER A 693 3.91 -1.14 -55.95
CA SER A 693 5.32 -0.96 -56.38
C SER A 693 6.14 -0.18 -55.33
N ALA A 694 7.47 -0.23 -55.44
CA ALA A 694 8.47 0.43 -54.58
C ALA A 694 9.76 0.68 -55.41
N PRO A 695 10.84 1.27 -54.87
CA PRO A 695 10.99 2.40 -53.93
C PRO A 695 11.78 3.58 -54.61
N PRO A 696 12.24 4.58 -53.84
CA PRO A 696 13.53 5.23 -54.16
C PRO A 696 14.46 5.44 -52.94
N GLU A 697 15.77 5.51 -53.17
CA GLU A 697 16.81 5.78 -52.16
C GLU A 697 17.38 7.22 -52.23
N SER A 698 17.89 7.71 -51.09
CA SER A 698 18.96 8.74 -50.98
C SER A 698 18.62 10.19 -51.40
N SER A 699 19.25 11.26 -50.88
CA SER A 699 20.11 11.47 -49.69
C SER A 699 20.22 12.98 -49.37
N THR A 700 20.59 13.39 -48.13
CA THR A 700 21.68 14.37 -47.84
C THR A 700 21.76 14.86 -46.36
N THR A 701 22.93 14.65 -45.73
CA THR A 701 23.64 15.42 -44.67
C THR A 701 22.94 15.97 -43.37
N PRO A 702 23.62 15.89 -42.19
CA PRO A 702 23.16 16.45 -40.90
C PRO A 702 23.90 17.73 -40.43
N PRO A 703 23.36 18.48 -39.45
CA PRO A 703 24.12 19.31 -38.51
C PRO A 703 24.65 18.44 -37.35
N SER A 704 25.92 18.48 -36.96
CA SER A 704 26.72 19.58 -36.34
C SER A 704 26.61 19.60 -34.81
N SER A 705 27.74 19.31 -34.14
CA SER A 705 27.87 19.18 -32.68
C SER A 705 28.13 20.50 -31.96
N SER A 706 27.60 20.65 -30.75
CA SER A 706 28.00 21.65 -29.75
C SER A 706 28.73 21.00 -28.56
N GLN A 707 29.70 21.70 -27.99
CA GLN A 707 30.45 21.25 -26.81
C GLN A 707 29.75 21.67 -25.50
N PRO A 708 29.84 20.87 -24.42
CA PRO A 708 29.66 21.40 -23.07
C PRO A 708 30.92 22.16 -22.62
N THR A 709 30.74 23.27 -21.91
CA THR A 709 31.81 24.03 -21.27
C THR A 709 32.16 23.46 -19.90
N GLU A 710 33.45 23.48 -19.54
CA GLU A 710 33.90 23.28 -18.16
C GLU A 710 33.51 24.51 -17.31
N GLU A 711 32.99 24.30 -16.10
CA GLU A 711 33.00 25.34 -15.07
C GLU A 711 33.45 24.76 -13.72
N THR A 712 34.33 25.51 -13.04
CA THR A 712 35.05 25.05 -11.85
C THR A 712 34.28 25.38 -10.59
N GLN A 713 34.12 24.44 -9.65
CA GLN A 713 33.81 24.77 -8.26
C GLN A 713 34.97 24.38 -7.34
N GLN A 714 35.39 25.33 -6.50
CA GLN A 714 36.42 25.13 -5.50
C GLN A 714 35.81 24.62 -4.20
N SER A 715 36.55 23.78 -3.47
CA SER A 715 36.22 23.47 -2.08
C SER A 715 36.47 24.67 -1.16
N SER A 716 35.63 24.81 -0.15
CA SER A 716 35.94 25.49 1.11
C SER A 716 35.61 24.54 2.26
N ALA A 717 36.32 24.67 3.37
CA ALA A 717 36.22 23.75 4.51
C ALA A 717 35.98 24.52 5.81
N ALA A 718 35.10 23.95 6.65
CA ALA A 718 34.89 24.29 8.05
C ALA A 718 34.39 23.03 8.78
#